data_AF-A0A8H3EN74-F1
#
_entry.id   AF-A0A8H3EN74-F1
#
_cell.length_a   1.000
_cell.length_b   1.000
_cell.length_c   1.000
_cell.angle_alpha   90.00
_cell.angle_beta   90.00
_cell.angle_gamma   90.00
#
_symmetry.space_group_name_H-M   'P 1'
#
loop_
_entity.id
_entity.type
_entity.pdbx_description
1 polymer ?
#
loop_
_entity_poly.entity_id
_entity_poly.type
_entity_poly.pdbx_seq_one_letter_code
_entity_poly.pdbx_strand_id
1 'polypeptide(L)'
;MTSVLSYRPSTSGTTGSASTLLKRQTSLSSFPSTRTPSNPSIRNGTGTAPPLPHRESISSSSRTPSTPSSTKPKPQRKGVSRPARKLRSQYPADTTEKHVEYILVASFHVDQGPIMEHQYPGAISGDENMLAELMLPDQVHNRKEDWTIFFLHKDTSEEEEGIEGDDAEEKAATEDNPESVDGAQSITDVGSGANTAEPGGEEDDDDVEGGEGPPLIYVLNLVNTKHDASAKRSLEEYFKSPFPETLEHLYNAVNSMDLSLMPRLSMLERHILLASDTKDLFVEKFDHMIQQRLAEEAKIDATPSPDSPSKSSPSKSLSSKSSPDIVGHRPRYIVPRDTHEFESRVVYNQIPVPIKVPSGVSPETVGDFSFIKLIQTFSAPHTSTPQPFALHPHLTTSGAYTHPIIVLVNALLTQKRVIFLGHNRPSGEVAEAVLGACALASGGVLRGFTRHAFPYTDLTKIDDLLNVPGFIAGVTNPTFANHPEWWDLLCDVPTGRMKVSSRIENAGITDGLVYFQQQNPLYAPNANGVGSGTSSLASNGDPNGDTAFIEDMVRSISSRHGESAIRSKWKDYIVKFTRIAAAFEESVYGASALDIGASEADAGAHGVRGHGYVWPDDAAKARELGANVWRIEGWRNTRSYYAFIQDLAAMWERRPIRSLDLAHQHDRLRSLKLSHNESAAIYLALSASVKTYDEVCQLLCVAPESNAGLFYISLGLFHPDAKVRAATVELLERMIGHEAGRHFWAQLGRFAKLAFFRAKRESMKGSDSGDSPVENGTGLGLDARVRAGMGRAG
;
A
#
# COMPACT_ATOMS: atom_id res chain seq x y z
N MET A 1 -46.75 35.85 -32.84
CA MET A 1 -48.07 35.18 -32.92
C MET A 1 -48.07 34.45 -34.26
N THR A 2 -48.08 33.14 -34.39
CA THR A 2 -48.76 32.08 -33.63
C THR A 2 -48.17 30.73 -34.04
N SER A 3 -48.04 29.83 -33.07
CA SER A 3 -47.91 28.38 -33.22
C SER A 3 -49.01 27.77 -34.09
N VAL A 4 -48.82 26.53 -34.60
CA VAL A 4 -49.77 25.40 -34.53
C VAL A 4 -49.28 24.15 -35.30
N LEU A 5 -49.09 23.05 -34.55
CA LEU A 5 -49.42 21.61 -34.72
C LEU A 5 -49.05 20.76 -35.98
N SER A 6 -48.28 19.70 -35.69
CA SER A 6 -48.47 18.24 -35.87
C SER A 6 -49.31 17.62 -37.00
N TYR A 7 -48.74 16.60 -37.68
CA TYR A 7 -49.47 15.42 -38.16
C TYR A 7 -48.54 14.17 -38.35
N ARG A 8 -48.92 13.04 -37.74
CA ARG A 8 -48.59 11.63 -38.11
C ARG A 8 -49.83 11.07 -38.84
N PRO A 9 -49.84 10.01 -39.69
CA PRO A 9 -49.36 8.65 -39.35
C PRO A 9 -48.85 7.79 -40.58
N SER A 10 -48.00 6.75 -40.41
CA SER A 10 -48.26 5.29 -40.31
C SER A 10 -47.93 4.42 -41.55
N THR A 11 -47.44 3.20 -41.24
CA THR A 11 -47.56 1.88 -41.92
C THR A 11 -46.62 1.43 -43.07
N SER A 12 -45.81 0.40 -42.73
CA SER A 12 -45.61 -0.92 -43.38
C SER A 12 -44.94 -1.10 -44.75
N GLY A 13 -43.98 -2.05 -44.81
CA GLY A 13 -43.93 -3.05 -45.90
C GLY A 13 -42.62 -3.27 -46.68
N THR A 14 -41.72 -4.07 -46.10
CA THR A 14 -40.82 -5.13 -46.64
C THR A 14 -40.40 -5.25 -48.14
N THR A 15 -39.11 -5.65 -48.29
CA THR A 15 -38.43 -6.49 -49.33
C THR A 15 -37.70 -5.84 -50.51
N GLY A 16 -36.42 -6.21 -50.69
CA GLY A 16 -35.67 -6.07 -51.96
C GLY A 16 -34.16 -5.88 -51.81
N SER A 17 -33.39 -6.97 -51.77
CA SER A 17 -31.92 -7.01 -51.77
C SER A 17 -31.30 -6.71 -53.14
N ALA A 18 -30.15 -5.99 -53.19
CA ALA A 18 -28.96 -6.33 -54.01
C ALA A 18 -27.79 -5.31 -53.83
N SER A 19 -26.66 -5.86 -53.40
CA SER A 19 -25.23 -5.46 -53.45
C SER A 19 -24.80 -4.32 -54.42
N THR A 20 -23.84 -3.43 -54.08
CA THR A 20 -22.39 -3.72 -54.03
C THR A 20 -21.55 -2.53 -53.46
N LEU A 21 -20.59 -2.88 -52.56
CA LEU A 21 -19.21 -2.38 -52.31
C LEU A 21 -18.83 -0.90 -52.62
N LEU A 22 -18.22 -0.14 -51.71
CA LEU A 22 -16.83 -0.32 -51.25
C LEU A 22 -16.61 0.09 -49.77
N LYS A 23 -16.02 -0.84 -49.01
CA LYS A 23 -15.53 -0.70 -47.63
C LYS A 23 -14.12 -0.10 -47.60
N ARG A 24 -13.84 0.72 -46.58
CA ARG A 24 -12.53 0.74 -45.90
C ARG A 24 -12.84 0.76 -44.40
N GLN A 25 -12.79 -0.42 -43.77
CA GLN A 25 -12.95 -0.61 -42.33
C GLN A 25 -11.55 -0.68 -41.70
N THR A 26 -11.36 0.02 -40.60
CA THR A 26 -10.46 -0.39 -39.51
C THR A 26 -11.34 -1.03 -38.44
N SER A 27 -10.91 -2.17 -37.90
CA SER A 27 -11.65 -2.96 -36.93
C SER A 27 -10.67 -3.53 -35.92
N LEU A 28 -10.92 -3.30 -34.63
CA LEU A 28 -10.50 -4.20 -33.55
C LEU A 28 -11.69 -4.42 -32.61
N SER A 29 -12.07 -5.70 -32.52
CA SER A 29 -13.15 -6.34 -31.75
C SER A 29 -12.67 -6.61 -30.32
N SER A 30 -13.34 -6.14 -29.26
CA SER A 30 -14.49 -6.75 -28.54
C SER A 30 -14.26 -8.14 -27.94
N PHE A 31 -14.07 -8.20 -26.61
CA PHE A 31 -14.24 -9.40 -25.79
C PHE A 31 -15.74 -9.80 -25.67
N PRO A 32 -16.10 -11.09 -25.72
CA PRO A 32 -17.48 -11.53 -25.53
C PRO A 32 -17.81 -11.78 -24.06
N SER A 33 -18.86 -11.12 -23.58
CA SER A 33 -19.62 -11.54 -22.40
C SER A 33 -20.45 -12.77 -22.73
N THR A 34 -20.30 -13.88 -22.01
CA THR A 34 -21.40 -14.84 -21.85
C THR A 34 -21.42 -15.49 -20.47
N ARG A 35 -22.50 -15.21 -19.73
CA ARG A 35 -23.07 -16.06 -18.69
C ARG A 35 -24.54 -16.21 -19.07
N THR A 36 -25.00 -17.42 -19.36
CA THR A 36 -26.45 -17.72 -19.45
C THR A 36 -26.77 -19.10 -18.89
N PRO A 37 -28.03 -19.29 -18.43
CA PRO A 37 -28.41 -20.33 -17.49
C PRO A 37 -28.99 -21.57 -18.20
N SER A 38 -28.81 -22.76 -17.63
CA SER A 38 -29.43 -23.99 -18.14
C SER A 38 -30.46 -24.54 -17.16
N ASN A 39 -31.72 -24.50 -17.61
CA ASN A 39 -32.88 -25.20 -17.06
C ASN A 39 -33.10 -26.47 -17.91
N PRO A 40 -33.20 -27.70 -17.37
CA PRO A 40 -33.36 -28.89 -18.19
C PRO A 40 -34.82 -29.32 -18.37
N SER A 41 -35.16 -29.68 -19.60
CA SER A 41 -36.45 -30.24 -20.02
C SER A 41 -36.56 -31.76 -19.79
N ILE A 42 -37.81 -32.20 -19.64
CA ILE A 42 -38.33 -33.50 -19.20
C ILE A 42 -38.55 -34.52 -20.36
N ARG A 43 -38.47 -35.82 -20.01
CA ARG A 43 -38.97 -37.09 -20.64
C ARG A 43 -38.08 -37.79 -21.69
N ASN A 44 -37.89 -39.13 -21.70
CA ASN A 44 -38.53 -40.31 -21.06
C ASN A 44 -37.51 -41.49 -21.06
N GLY A 45 -37.26 -42.19 -19.93
CA GLY A 45 -37.67 -43.60 -19.66
C GLY A 45 -36.71 -44.65 -20.27
N THR A 46 -35.98 -45.51 -19.55
CA THR A 46 -36.32 -46.53 -18.52
C THR A 46 -34.97 -47.16 -18.12
N GLY A 47 -34.65 -47.73 -16.96
CA GLY A 47 -35.32 -48.03 -15.70
C GLY A 47 -34.47 -49.11 -15.00
N THR A 48 -33.90 -48.83 -13.83
CA THR A 48 -33.72 -49.78 -12.70
C THR A 48 -33.04 -49.07 -11.52
N ALA A 49 -33.60 -49.26 -10.34
CA ALA A 49 -33.20 -48.73 -9.03
C ALA A 49 -33.47 -49.86 -8.01
N PRO A 50 -33.25 -49.71 -6.68
CA PRO A 50 -32.20 -49.07 -5.87
C PRO A 50 -31.66 -50.16 -4.86
N PRO A 51 -31.23 -49.97 -3.57
CA PRO A 51 -31.10 -48.77 -2.72
C PRO A 51 -29.87 -48.70 -1.76
N LEU A 52 -29.71 -47.53 -1.10
CA LEU A 52 -29.05 -47.27 0.21
C LEU A 52 -29.93 -47.85 1.37
N PRO A 53 -29.70 -47.65 2.70
CA PRO A 53 -28.59 -47.05 3.50
C PRO A 53 -28.18 -47.91 4.75
N HIS A 54 -27.25 -47.47 5.61
CA HIS A 54 -27.50 -47.32 7.07
C HIS A 54 -26.34 -46.70 7.88
N ARG A 55 -26.77 -45.96 8.89
CA ARG A 55 -26.08 -45.21 9.96
C ARG A 55 -26.18 -46.04 11.24
N GLU A 56 -25.18 -46.03 12.14
CA GLU A 56 -25.38 -46.16 13.60
C GLU A 56 -24.09 -45.94 14.43
N SER A 57 -24.30 -45.76 15.74
CA SER A 57 -23.43 -45.11 16.72
C SER A 57 -23.32 -45.92 18.02
N ILE A 58 -22.32 -45.55 18.85
CA ILE A 58 -22.17 -45.69 20.33
C ILE A 58 -21.49 -46.97 20.91
N SER A 59 -20.41 -46.73 21.67
CA SER A 59 -20.17 -47.14 23.08
C SER A 59 -18.87 -47.90 23.41
N SER A 60 -18.51 -47.79 24.69
CA SER A 60 -17.21 -47.86 25.35
C SER A 60 -16.88 -49.22 26.00
N SER A 61 -15.59 -49.52 26.23
CA SER A 61 -15.08 -50.32 27.37
C SER A 61 -13.54 -50.35 27.43
N SER A 62 -13.00 -50.81 28.56
CA SER A 62 -11.86 -50.28 29.31
C SER A 62 -10.62 -51.20 29.46
N ARG A 63 -9.44 -50.57 29.61
CA ARG A 63 -8.27 -50.85 30.52
C ARG A 63 -7.32 -52.08 30.34
N THR A 64 -6.05 -51.74 29.99
CA THR A 64 -4.71 -52.09 30.59
C THR A 64 -4.12 -53.53 30.53
N PRO A 65 -2.80 -53.77 30.78
CA PRO A 65 -1.55 -53.02 30.46
C PRO A 65 -0.37 -53.92 29.96
N SER A 66 0.67 -53.35 29.30
CA SER A 66 2.09 -53.77 29.43
C SER A 66 3.08 -52.87 28.64
N THR A 67 4.30 -52.81 29.17
CA THR A 67 5.42 -51.86 29.00
C THR A 67 6.42 -52.28 27.89
N PRO A 68 7.67 -51.75 27.81
CA PRO A 68 8.08 -50.50 27.16
C PRO A 68 9.07 -50.75 25.98
N SER A 69 9.15 -49.86 24.98
CA SER A 69 10.26 -49.90 24.00
C SER A 69 10.95 -48.55 23.85
N SER A 70 12.27 -48.64 23.85
CA SER A 70 13.26 -47.57 23.91
C SER A 70 13.40 -46.81 22.59
N THR A 71 13.30 -45.48 22.63
CA THR A 71 13.82 -44.61 21.56
C THR A 71 14.83 -43.64 22.15
N LYS A 72 16.05 -43.69 21.60
CA LYS A 72 17.20 -42.84 21.96
C LYS A 72 16.92 -41.38 21.54
N PRO A 73 17.39 -40.38 22.31
CA PRO A 73 17.28 -38.98 21.91
C PRO A 73 18.26 -38.67 20.77
N LYS A 74 17.75 -38.06 19.68
CA LYS A 74 18.59 -37.46 18.63
C LYS A 74 19.34 -36.23 19.21
N PRO A 75 20.61 -36.00 18.85
CA PRO A 75 21.38 -34.90 19.41
C PRO A 75 20.86 -33.56 18.91
N GLN A 76 20.65 -32.62 19.85
CA GLN A 76 20.40 -31.21 19.56
C GLN A 76 21.55 -30.65 18.72
N ARG A 77 21.25 -30.25 17.48
CA ARG A 77 22.15 -29.39 16.68
C ARG A 77 22.26 -28.05 17.40
N LYS A 78 23.46 -27.73 17.89
CA LYS A 78 23.83 -26.39 18.33
C LYS A 78 23.53 -25.42 17.19
N GLY A 79 22.79 -24.35 17.49
CA GLY A 79 22.42 -23.33 16.52
C GLY A 79 23.67 -22.73 15.89
N VAL A 80 23.84 -22.98 14.59
CA VAL A 80 24.72 -22.17 13.76
C VAL A 80 24.02 -20.81 13.65
N SER A 81 24.62 -19.75 14.17
CA SER A 81 24.12 -18.40 13.93
C SER A 81 24.09 -18.19 12.41
N ARG A 82 22.90 -18.03 11.83
CA ARG A 82 22.80 -17.57 10.43
C ARG A 82 23.62 -16.28 10.36
N PRO A 83 24.52 -16.12 9.38
CA PRO A 83 25.22 -14.85 9.20
C PRO A 83 24.17 -13.75 9.02
N ALA A 84 24.39 -12.59 9.67
CA ALA A 84 23.49 -11.46 9.54
C ALA A 84 23.21 -11.19 8.05
N ARG A 85 21.94 -11.14 7.68
CA ARG A 85 21.48 -10.90 6.30
C ARG A 85 22.12 -9.58 5.86
N LYS A 86 22.93 -9.59 4.79
CA LYS A 86 23.58 -8.37 4.30
C LYS A 86 22.50 -7.38 3.91
N LEU A 87 22.64 -6.12 4.34
CA LEU A 87 21.77 -5.05 3.91
C LEU A 87 21.97 -4.84 2.41
N ARG A 88 20.87 -4.75 1.66
CA ARG A 88 20.89 -4.55 0.21
C ARG A 88 20.48 -3.11 -0.12
N SER A 89 21.01 -2.59 -1.22
CA SER A 89 20.55 -1.32 -1.79
C SER A 89 19.17 -1.48 -2.42
N GLN A 90 18.35 -0.43 -2.37
CA GLN A 90 17.11 -0.36 -3.15
C GLN A 90 17.40 -0.29 -4.65
N TYR A 91 18.49 0.39 -5.04
CA TYR A 91 18.92 0.55 -6.42
C TYR A 91 20.41 0.17 -6.53
N PRO A 92 20.73 -1.14 -6.61
CA PRO A 92 22.11 -1.59 -6.75
C PRO A 92 22.83 -0.93 -7.93
N ALA A 93 24.11 -0.61 -7.77
CA ALA A 93 24.88 0.01 -8.86
C ALA A 93 25.06 -0.90 -10.08
N ASP A 94 24.94 -2.21 -9.89
CA ASP A 94 25.12 -3.23 -10.93
C ASP A 94 23.79 -3.64 -11.61
N THR A 95 22.69 -2.96 -11.26
CA THR A 95 21.36 -3.25 -11.82
C THR A 95 21.23 -2.72 -13.26
N THR A 96 20.54 -3.48 -14.12
CA THR A 96 20.25 -3.09 -15.51
C THR A 96 19.05 -2.15 -15.66
N GLU A 97 18.25 -1.99 -14.60
CA GLU A 97 17.11 -1.07 -14.57
C GLU A 97 17.58 0.39 -14.70
N LYS A 98 16.86 1.14 -15.52
CA LYS A 98 17.12 2.56 -15.78
C LYS A 98 16.17 3.42 -14.97
N HIS A 99 16.64 4.58 -14.51
CA HIS A 99 15.78 5.56 -13.83
C HIS A 99 14.75 6.18 -14.77
N VAL A 100 15.08 6.31 -16.06
CA VAL A 100 14.19 6.81 -17.12
C VAL A 100 14.35 5.95 -18.37
N GLU A 101 13.24 5.46 -18.91
CA GLU A 101 13.20 4.63 -20.12
C GLU A 101 13.24 5.45 -21.41
N TYR A 102 12.48 6.56 -21.48
CA TYR A 102 12.33 7.40 -22.67
C TYR A 102 12.43 8.89 -22.34
N ILE A 103 12.95 9.68 -23.28
CA ILE A 103 12.82 11.13 -23.31
C ILE A 103 12.06 11.50 -24.59
N LEU A 104 11.00 12.29 -24.42
CA LEU A 104 10.09 12.69 -25.49
C LEU A 104 10.10 14.21 -25.60
N VAL A 105 10.05 14.72 -26.84
CA VAL A 105 9.94 16.14 -27.13
C VAL A 105 8.78 16.37 -28.08
N ALA A 106 7.79 17.15 -27.62
CA ALA A 106 6.68 17.60 -28.43
C ALA A 106 6.75 19.11 -28.67
N SER A 107 6.28 19.55 -29.85
CA SER A 107 6.15 20.97 -30.19
C SER A 107 4.79 21.27 -30.81
N PHE A 108 4.42 22.55 -30.85
CA PHE A 108 3.16 22.98 -31.44
C PHE A 108 3.41 23.59 -32.82
N HIS A 109 2.88 22.94 -33.87
CA HIS A 109 2.90 23.43 -35.24
C HIS A 109 1.63 24.22 -35.55
N VAL A 110 1.76 25.36 -36.23
CA VAL A 110 0.63 26.28 -36.49
C VAL A 110 -0.48 25.62 -37.31
N ASP A 111 -0.12 24.80 -38.30
CA ASP A 111 -1.08 24.17 -39.22
C ASP A 111 -1.55 22.78 -38.78
N GLN A 112 -0.74 22.06 -37.99
CA GLN A 112 -0.96 20.64 -37.68
C GLN A 112 -1.32 20.40 -36.21
N GLY A 113 -1.17 21.42 -35.35
CA GLY A 113 -1.34 21.28 -33.91
C GLY A 113 -0.12 20.65 -33.23
N PRO A 114 -0.31 19.99 -32.07
CA PRO A 114 0.76 19.29 -31.35
C PRO A 114 1.35 18.15 -32.18
N ILE A 115 2.68 18.10 -32.28
CA ILE A 115 3.44 17.04 -32.96
C ILE A 115 4.58 16.54 -32.07
N MET A 116 4.93 15.27 -32.23
CA MET A 116 6.13 14.69 -31.61
C MET A 116 7.36 15.01 -32.49
N GLU A 117 8.36 15.70 -31.96
CA GLU A 117 9.57 16.07 -32.72
C GLU A 117 10.67 15.03 -32.60
N HIS A 118 10.97 14.63 -31.36
CA HIS A 118 12.09 13.74 -31.07
C HIS A 118 11.76 12.77 -29.94
N GLN A 119 12.29 11.55 -30.07
CA GLN A 119 12.16 10.48 -29.10
C GLN A 119 13.53 9.81 -28.94
N TYR A 120 13.90 9.46 -27.72
CA TYR A 120 15.16 8.77 -27.41
C TYR A 120 14.94 7.78 -26.26
N PRO A 121 15.51 6.56 -26.27
CA PRO A 121 16.45 6.00 -27.26
C PRO A 121 15.79 5.43 -28.53
N GLY A 122 14.49 5.21 -28.51
CA GLY A 122 13.68 4.73 -29.64
C GLY A 122 12.27 5.31 -29.60
N ALA A 123 11.46 5.01 -30.61
CA ALA A 123 10.06 5.41 -30.63
C ALA A 123 9.27 4.62 -29.58
N ILE A 124 8.40 5.32 -28.85
CA ILE A 124 7.46 4.70 -27.91
C ILE A 124 6.29 4.09 -28.69
N SER A 125 5.76 2.96 -28.20
CA SER A 125 4.55 2.34 -28.74
C SER A 125 3.33 3.26 -28.52
N GLY A 126 2.46 3.37 -29.53
CA GLY A 126 1.21 4.14 -29.45
C GLY A 126 1.11 5.27 -30.49
N ASP A 127 0.00 6.03 -30.42
CA ASP A 127 -0.24 7.15 -31.33
C ASP A 127 0.56 8.40 -30.91
N GLU A 128 1.56 8.75 -31.73
CA GLU A 128 2.43 9.93 -31.52
C GLU A 128 1.64 11.24 -31.44
N ASN A 129 0.57 11.36 -32.22
CA ASN A 129 -0.27 12.56 -32.22
C ASN A 129 -1.00 12.70 -30.88
N MET A 130 -1.58 11.60 -30.40
CA MET A 130 -2.24 11.56 -29.08
C MET A 130 -1.26 11.92 -27.96
N LEU A 131 -0.04 11.40 -28.04
CA LEU A 131 1.00 11.65 -27.03
C LEU A 131 1.42 13.13 -27.01
N ALA A 132 1.58 13.73 -28.19
CA ALA A 132 1.87 15.16 -28.32
C ALA A 132 0.74 16.04 -27.77
N GLU A 133 -0.53 15.67 -28.00
CA GLU A 133 -1.69 16.37 -27.42
C GLU A 133 -1.69 16.32 -25.88
N LEU A 134 -1.37 15.16 -25.29
CA LEU A 134 -1.26 15.02 -23.83
C LEU A 134 -0.08 15.81 -23.24
N MET A 135 1.01 15.95 -23.99
CA MET A 135 2.18 16.74 -23.60
C MET A 135 1.95 18.25 -23.72
N LEU A 136 1.13 18.69 -24.68
CA LEU A 136 0.83 20.10 -24.93
C LEU A 136 -0.68 20.40 -24.82
N PRO A 137 -1.28 20.21 -23.64
CA PRO A 137 -2.68 20.50 -23.41
C PRO A 137 -2.98 21.99 -23.59
N ASP A 138 -4.24 22.32 -23.85
CA ASP A 138 -4.67 23.70 -24.07
C ASP A 138 -4.24 24.64 -22.93
N GLN A 139 -3.82 25.85 -23.31
CA GLN A 139 -3.33 26.90 -22.39
C GLN A 139 -2.09 26.53 -21.56
N VAL A 140 -1.32 25.50 -21.94
CA VAL A 140 -0.13 25.09 -21.18
C VAL A 140 0.91 26.21 -20.99
N HIS A 141 1.02 27.10 -21.98
CA HIS A 141 1.95 28.23 -21.94
C HIS A 141 1.61 29.33 -20.91
N ASN A 142 0.36 29.39 -20.42
CA ASN A 142 -0.11 30.36 -19.43
C ASN A 142 -0.05 29.82 -17.99
N ARG A 143 0.58 28.66 -17.78
CA ARG A 143 0.72 28.05 -16.46
C ARG A 143 1.83 28.72 -15.65
N LYS A 144 1.68 28.66 -14.33
CA LYS A 144 2.71 29.10 -13.38
C LYS A 144 3.77 28.03 -13.16
N GLU A 145 3.34 26.77 -13.10
CA GLU A 145 4.21 25.60 -13.00
C GLU A 145 4.68 25.18 -14.39
N ASP A 146 5.93 24.73 -14.45
CA ASP A 146 6.62 24.30 -15.66
C ASP A 146 6.68 22.77 -15.80
N TRP A 147 5.83 22.04 -15.08
CA TRP A 147 5.72 20.59 -15.18
C TRP A 147 4.28 20.09 -14.96
N THR A 148 3.99 18.88 -15.41
CA THR A 148 2.75 18.14 -15.17
C THR A 148 3.01 16.64 -15.24
N ILE A 149 2.05 15.83 -14.80
CA ILE A 149 2.11 14.36 -14.92
C ILE A 149 0.89 13.87 -15.70
N PHE A 150 1.11 12.89 -16.57
CA PHE A 150 0.04 12.08 -17.16
C PHE A 150 0.48 10.61 -17.22
N PHE A 151 -0.49 9.73 -17.42
CA PHE A 151 -0.25 8.28 -17.49
C PHE A 151 -0.45 7.79 -18.91
N LEU A 152 0.37 6.83 -19.31
CA LEU A 152 0.16 6.05 -20.53
C LEU A 152 -0.13 4.60 -20.13
N HIS A 153 -1.21 4.07 -20.68
CA HIS A 153 -1.60 2.68 -20.55
C HIS A 153 -0.96 1.93 -21.70
N LYS A 154 0.01 1.03 -21.43
CA LYS A 154 0.61 0.20 -22.48
C LYS A 154 -0.42 -0.80 -22.99
N ASP A 155 -0.66 -0.86 -24.29
CA ASP A 155 -1.56 -1.85 -24.88
C ASP A 155 -0.87 -3.22 -24.91
N THR A 156 -1.49 -4.27 -24.35
CA THR A 156 -0.97 -5.64 -24.32
C THR A 156 -1.00 -6.36 -25.67
N SER A 157 -1.64 -5.78 -26.70
CA SER A 157 -1.83 -6.46 -27.99
C SER A 157 -0.56 -6.56 -28.84
N GLU A 158 0.39 -5.63 -28.70
CA GLU A 158 1.59 -5.61 -29.56
C GLU A 158 2.66 -6.63 -29.12
N GLU A 159 2.71 -6.98 -27.83
CA GLU A 159 3.64 -8.01 -27.33
C GLU A 159 3.17 -9.43 -27.70
N GLU A 160 1.86 -9.70 -27.72
CA GLU A 160 1.32 -10.99 -28.14
C GLU A 160 1.53 -11.24 -29.65
N GLU A 161 1.41 -10.21 -30.51
CA GLU A 161 1.67 -10.34 -31.95
C GLU A 161 3.17 -10.50 -32.28
N GLY A 162 4.07 -9.93 -31.47
CA GLY A 162 5.52 -10.07 -31.64
C GLY A 162 6.04 -11.47 -31.30
N ILE A 163 5.49 -12.08 -30.24
CA ILE A 163 5.86 -13.44 -29.81
C ILE A 163 5.37 -14.49 -30.83
N GLU A 164 4.15 -14.32 -31.38
CA GLU A 164 3.64 -15.23 -32.43
C GLU A 164 4.40 -15.11 -33.77
N GLY A 165 4.99 -13.94 -34.06
CA GLY A 165 5.82 -13.72 -35.25
C GLY A 165 7.19 -14.39 -35.17
N ASP A 166 7.86 -14.27 -34.02
CA ASP A 166 9.19 -14.86 -33.79
C ASP A 166 9.13 -16.40 -33.71
N ASP A 167 8.08 -16.95 -33.08
CA ASP A 167 7.84 -18.41 -33.03
C ASP A 167 7.52 -19.02 -34.41
N ALA A 168 6.96 -18.23 -35.34
CA ALA A 168 6.67 -18.65 -36.70
C ALA A 168 7.93 -18.63 -37.59
N GLU A 169 8.83 -17.66 -37.39
CA GLU A 169 10.11 -17.58 -38.08
C GLU A 169 11.08 -18.69 -37.62
N GLU A 170 11.11 -19.03 -36.32
CA GLU A 170 11.95 -20.10 -35.78
C GLU A 170 11.46 -21.51 -36.21
N LYS A 171 10.14 -21.69 -36.36
CA LYS A 171 9.56 -22.93 -36.92
C LYS A 171 9.82 -23.10 -38.41
N ALA A 172 9.81 -22.02 -39.19
CA ALA A 172 10.11 -22.08 -40.63
C ALA A 172 11.60 -22.40 -40.90
N ALA A 173 12.51 -22.00 -40.02
CA ALA A 173 13.94 -22.28 -40.15
C ALA A 173 14.33 -23.73 -39.78
N THR A 174 13.46 -24.48 -39.11
CA THR A 174 13.76 -25.81 -38.59
C THR A 174 13.26 -26.96 -39.49
N GLU A 175 12.42 -26.70 -40.50
CA GLU A 175 11.84 -27.74 -41.36
C GLU A 175 12.68 -28.15 -42.59
N ASP A 176 13.78 -27.45 -42.89
CA ASP A 176 14.65 -27.76 -44.04
C ASP A 176 15.91 -28.57 -43.67
N ASN A 177 15.73 -29.78 -43.12
CA ASN A 177 16.81 -30.79 -43.15
C ASN A 177 16.31 -32.24 -42.97
N PRO A 178 16.20 -33.07 -44.03
CA PRO A 178 15.76 -34.45 -43.90
C PRO A 178 16.90 -35.45 -44.16
N GLU A 179 17.61 -35.93 -43.14
CA GLU A 179 18.38 -37.19 -43.24
C GLU A 179 18.41 -38.03 -41.94
N SER A 180 17.52 -39.03 -41.91
CA SER A 180 17.80 -40.46 -41.71
C SER A 180 18.03 -41.10 -40.30
N VAL A 181 17.26 -42.19 -40.12
CA VAL A 181 17.50 -43.49 -39.41
C VAL A 181 16.93 -43.72 -38.00
N ASP A 182 15.75 -44.37 -38.00
CA ASP A 182 15.28 -45.57 -37.25
C ASP A 182 15.79 -45.93 -35.84
N GLY A 183 14.83 -46.31 -34.98
CA GLY A 183 15.03 -47.32 -33.94
C GLY A 183 14.11 -47.25 -32.72
N ALA A 184 13.19 -48.21 -32.60
CA ALA A 184 12.10 -48.27 -31.62
C ALA A 184 12.47 -48.85 -30.22
N GLN A 185 11.51 -48.67 -29.28
CA GLN A 185 11.17 -49.49 -28.08
C GLN A 185 11.77 -49.18 -26.69
N SER A 186 10.92 -48.54 -25.86
CA SER A 186 10.36 -48.98 -24.55
C SER A 186 11.16 -49.83 -23.53
N ILE A 187 11.03 -49.42 -22.24
CA ILE A 187 10.92 -50.21 -20.97
C ILE A 187 12.02 -50.01 -19.87
N THR A 188 11.55 -49.46 -18.73
CA THR A 188 11.88 -49.60 -17.28
C THR A 188 13.28 -49.39 -16.66
N ASP A 189 13.29 -48.46 -15.69
CA ASP A 189 13.67 -48.54 -14.26
C ASP A 189 15.11 -48.90 -13.78
N VAL A 190 15.49 -48.17 -12.71
CA VAL A 190 16.54 -48.35 -11.69
C VAL A 190 17.96 -47.84 -11.97
N GLY A 191 18.35 -46.79 -11.22
CA GLY A 191 19.58 -46.86 -10.39
C GLY A 191 20.65 -45.76 -10.50
N SER A 192 20.62 -44.82 -9.55
CA SER A 192 21.75 -44.17 -8.84
C SER A 192 22.84 -43.41 -9.63
N GLY A 193 22.97 -42.12 -9.31
CA GLY A 193 24.16 -41.33 -9.61
C GLY A 193 24.11 -39.97 -8.95
N ALA A 194 24.70 -39.85 -7.76
CA ALA A 194 24.86 -38.60 -7.04
C ALA A 194 25.68 -37.60 -7.87
N ASN A 195 25.14 -36.40 -8.06
CA ASN A 195 25.95 -35.21 -8.25
C ASN A 195 25.31 -34.05 -7.47
N THR A 196 26.15 -33.52 -6.58
CA THR A 196 25.99 -32.36 -5.73
C THR A 196 25.56 -31.15 -6.56
N ALA A 197 24.30 -30.77 -6.45
CA ALA A 197 23.81 -29.45 -6.86
C ALA A 197 23.57 -28.64 -5.59
N GLU A 198 24.28 -27.52 -5.47
CA GLU A 198 24.01 -26.53 -4.43
C GLU A 198 22.58 -26.00 -4.59
N PRO A 199 21.73 -26.01 -3.54
CA PRO A 199 20.48 -25.28 -3.58
C PRO A 199 20.78 -23.86 -3.08
N GLY A 200 21.22 -23.02 -4.00
CA GLY A 200 21.39 -21.58 -3.83
C GLY A 200 20.44 -20.81 -4.74
N GLY A 201 19.19 -21.23 -4.84
CA GLY A 201 18.12 -20.40 -5.39
C GLY A 201 17.69 -19.43 -4.31
N GLU A 202 18.25 -18.23 -4.32
CA GLU A 202 17.75 -17.12 -3.51
C GLU A 202 16.34 -16.80 -4.02
N GLU A 203 15.33 -16.92 -3.15
CA GLU A 203 13.99 -16.44 -3.45
C GLU A 203 14.10 -14.93 -3.69
N ASP A 204 13.90 -14.53 -4.95
CA ASP A 204 13.89 -13.15 -5.37
C ASP A 204 12.90 -12.38 -4.47
N ASP A 205 13.45 -11.48 -3.66
CA ASP A 205 12.73 -10.45 -2.93
C ASP A 205 12.20 -9.45 -3.97
N ASP A 206 11.47 -9.89 -5.00
CA ASP A 206 10.79 -8.97 -5.90
C ASP A 206 9.53 -8.52 -5.15
N ASP A 207 9.47 -7.22 -4.88
CA ASP A 207 8.20 -6.57 -4.62
C ASP A 207 7.47 -6.59 -5.95
N VAL A 208 6.92 -7.75 -6.33
CA VAL A 208 6.02 -7.88 -7.45
C VAL A 208 4.87 -6.96 -7.10
N GLU A 209 4.89 -5.74 -7.64
CA GLU A 209 3.71 -4.91 -7.79
C GLU A 209 2.75 -5.75 -8.64
N GLY A 210 2.02 -6.65 -7.98
CA GLY A 210 1.12 -7.63 -8.61
C GLY A 210 -0.13 -6.94 -9.12
N GLY A 211 0.02 -5.83 -9.82
CA GLY A 211 -1.07 -5.11 -10.41
C GLY A 211 -1.48 -5.87 -11.65
N GLU A 212 -2.68 -6.46 -11.60
CA GLU A 212 -3.36 -7.13 -12.71
C GLU A 212 -3.57 -6.17 -13.89
N GLY A 213 -2.71 -6.26 -14.92
CA GLY A 213 -2.76 -5.45 -16.15
C GLY A 213 -1.40 -4.90 -16.60
N PRO A 214 -1.30 -4.40 -17.85
CA PRO A 214 -0.07 -3.89 -18.43
C PRO A 214 0.63 -2.82 -17.59
N PRO A 215 1.96 -2.66 -17.73
CA PRO A 215 2.71 -1.65 -17.00
C PRO A 215 2.15 -0.25 -17.30
N LEU A 216 1.88 0.51 -16.24
CA LEU A 216 1.45 1.90 -16.32
C LEU A 216 2.71 2.77 -16.45
N ILE A 217 2.84 3.51 -17.54
CA ILE A 217 3.99 4.38 -17.75
C ILE A 217 3.67 5.76 -17.17
N TYR A 218 4.53 6.21 -16.26
CA TYR A 218 4.46 7.53 -15.66
C TYR A 218 5.25 8.52 -16.51
N VAL A 219 4.58 9.57 -17.00
CA VAL A 219 5.25 10.61 -17.78
C VAL A 219 5.34 11.89 -16.96
N LEU A 220 6.58 12.28 -16.61
CA LEU A 220 6.89 13.61 -16.12
C LEU A 220 7.07 14.55 -17.32
N ASN A 221 6.09 15.42 -17.53
CA ASN A 221 6.08 16.33 -18.66
C ASN A 221 6.56 17.72 -18.23
N LEU A 222 7.66 18.19 -18.80
CA LEU A 222 8.25 19.50 -18.54
C LEU A 222 7.84 20.47 -19.65
N VAL A 223 7.26 21.62 -19.29
CA VAL A 223 6.68 22.55 -20.27
C VAL A 223 7.28 23.94 -20.17
N ASN A 224 7.53 24.53 -21.34
CA ASN A 224 7.99 25.90 -21.44
C ASN A 224 6.83 26.91 -21.28
N THR A 225 6.77 27.59 -20.14
CA THR A 225 5.73 28.59 -19.84
C THR A 225 6.22 30.02 -20.10
N LYS A 226 5.28 30.92 -20.41
CA LYS A 226 5.58 32.36 -20.58
C LYS A 226 5.97 33.05 -19.26
N HIS A 227 5.63 32.44 -18.13
CA HIS A 227 5.75 33.04 -16.81
C HIS A 227 7.07 32.73 -16.11
N ASP A 228 7.82 31.74 -16.58
CA ASP A 228 9.12 31.39 -16.00
C ASP A 228 10.22 31.34 -17.07
N ALA A 229 10.73 32.52 -17.40
CA ALA A 229 11.90 32.69 -18.26
C ALA A 229 13.24 32.50 -17.51
N SER A 230 13.20 32.20 -16.20
CA SER A 230 14.38 32.17 -15.32
C SER A 230 14.79 30.77 -14.86
N ALA A 231 13.89 29.78 -14.98
CA ALA A 231 14.19 28.39 -14.71
C ALA A 231 15.28 27.88 -15.64
N LYS A 232 16.45 27.55 -15.06
CA LYS A 232 17.55 26.85 -15.73
C LYS A 232 17.14 25.42 -16.02
N ARG A 233 16.43 25.21 -17.12
CA ARG A 233 16.00 23.88 -17.56
C ARG A 233 17.20 23.16 -18.18
N SER A 234 17.38 21.87 -17.88
CA SER A 234 18.38 21.03 -18.56
C SER A 234 18.21 21.04 -20.09
N LEU A 235 16.98 21.26 -20.56
CA LEU A 235 16.63 21.39 -21.97
C LEU A 235 16.88 22.80 -22.57
N GLU A 236 17.39 23.79 -21.82
CA GLU A 236 17.73 25.10 -22.41
C GLU A 236 18.71 24.97 -23.58
N GLU A 237 19.65 24.03 -23.48
CA GLU A 237 20.62 23.77 -24.54
C GLU A 237 19.96 23.10 -25.74
N TYR A 238 19.01 22.19 -25.50
CA TYR A 238 18.19 21.61 -26.56
C TYR A 238 17.36 22.69 -27.27
N PHE A 239 16.78 23.66 -26.55
CA PHE A 239 16.05 24.77 -27.17
C PHE A 239 16.95 25.77 -27.91
N LYS A 240 18.23 25.91 -27.51
CA LYS A 240 19.22 26.71 -28.24
C LYS A 240 19.73 25.99 -29.49
N SER A 241 19.84 24.67 -29.42
CA SER A 241 20.31 23.80 -30.49
C SER A 241 19.65 22.42 -30.38
N PRO A 242 18.57 22.16 -31.16
CA PRO A 242 17.79 20.93 -31.07
C PRO A 242 18.52 19.78 -31.79
N PHE A 243 19.60 19.29 -31.19
CA PHE A 243 20.33 18.12 -31.63
C PHE A 243 19.93 16.89 -30.80
N PRO A 244 19.74 15.70 -31.42
CA PRO A 244 19.46 14.46 -30.70
C PRO A 244 20.51 14.11 -29.64
N GLU A 245 21.76 14.51 -29.85
CA GLU A 245 22.91 14.32 -28.95
C GLU A 245 22.66 14.94 -27.56
N THR A 246 21.96 16.07 -27.50
CA THR A 246 21.61 16.73 -26.22
C THR A 246 20.61 15.89 -25.42
N LEU A 247 19.69 15.19 -26.10
CA LEU A 247 18.72 14.29 -25.45
C LEU A 247 19.43 13.03 -24.94
N GLU A 248 20.37 12.49 -25.71
CA GLU A 248 21.23 11.38 -25.28
C GLU A 248 22.05 11.74 -24.04
N HIS A 249 22.66 12.93 -24.02
CA HIS A 249 23.40 13.42 -22.85
C HIS A 249 22.50 13.55 -21.62
N LEU A 250 21.28 14.07 -21.78
CA LEU A 250 20.31 14.17 -20.69
C LEU A 250 19.88 12.78 -20.20
N TYR A 251 19.59 11.85 -21.12
CA TYR A 251 19.23 10.47 -20.82
C TYR A 251 20.30 9.77 -20.01
N ASN A 252 21.55 9.84 -20.48
CA ASN A 252 22.69 9.24 -19.80
C ASN A 252 22.96 9.92 -18.46
N ALA A 253 22.82 11.24 -18.35
CA ALA A 253 23.00 11.97 -17.11
C ALA A 253 21.98 11.53 -16.03
N VAL A 254 20.70 11.45 -16.38
CA VAL A 254 19.64 11.02 -15.44
C VAL A 254 19.84 9.56 -15.04
N ASN A 255 20.13 8.67 -15.99
CA ASN A 255 20.35 7.25 -15.71
C ASN A 255 21.67 6.97 -14.97
N SER A 256 22.65 7.88 -15.01
CA SER A 256 23.89 7.78 -14.23
C SER A 256 23.76 8.24 -12.77
N MET A 257 22.56 8.64 -12.33
CA MET A 257 22.30 9.05 -10.95
C MET A 257 22.59 7.90 -9.97
N ASP A 258 23.53 8.13 -9.04
CA ASP A 258 23.88 7.13 -8.04
C ASP A 258 22.85 7.10 -6.90
N LEU A 259 22.10 6.02 -6.81
CA LEU A 259 21.16 5.70 -5.71
C LEU A 259 21.60 4.49 -4.89
N SER A 260 22.81 3.98 -5.13
CA SER A 260 23.28 2.72 -4.56
C SER A 260 23.44 2.70 -3.05
N LEU A 261 23.56 3.85 -2.40
CA LEU A 261 23.65 3.95 -0.95
C LEU A 261 22.27 3.98 -0.27
N MET A 262 21.18 4.06 -1.03
CA MET A 262 19.85 4.03 -0.46
C MET A 262 19.51 2.60 0.00
N PRO A 263 19.27 2.36 1.30
CA PRO A 263 19.00 1.04 1.82
C PRO A 263 17.61 0.56 1.38
N ARG A 264 17.51 -0.73 1.05
CA ARG A 264 16.22 -1.40 0.83
C ARG A 264 15.55 -1.66 2.17
N LEU A 265 14.42 -0.99 2.41
CA LEU A 265 13.62 -1.14 3.62
C LEU A 265 12.59 -2.26 3.44
N SER A 266 12.34 -3.03 4.51
CA SER A 266 11.27 -4.03 4.49
C SER A 266 9.89 -3.35 4.44
N MET A 267 8.85 -4.11 4.07
CA MET A 267 7.47 -3.60 4.06
C MET A 267 7.04 -2.99 5.40
N LEU A 268 7.42 -3.62 6.51
CA LEU A 268 7.11 -3.14 7.86
C LEU A 268 7.91 -1.87 8.19
N GLU A 269 9.19 -1.82 7.83
CA GLU A 269 10.04 -0.64 8.07
C GLU A 269 9.59 0.56 7.26
N ARG A 270 9.28 0.37 5.97
CA ARG A 270 8.71 1.39 5.11
C ARG A 270 7.40 1.92 5.69
N HIS A 271 6.56 1.03 6.23
CA HIS A 271 5.32 1.44 6.90
C HIS A 271 5.58 2.30 8.14
N ILE A 272 6.57 1.94 8.98
CA ILE A 272 6.94 2.72 10.17
C ILE A 272 7.52 4.07 9.76
N LEU A 273 8.41 4.10 8.76
CA LEU A 273 9.01 5.33 8.24
C LEU A 273 7.94 6.29 7.74
N LEU A 274 6.99 5.80 6.92
CA LEU A 274 5.90 6.61 6.39
C LEU A 274 4.88 7.08 7.45
N ALA A 275 4.85 6.45 8.63
CA ALA A 275 3.92 6.78 9.70
C ALA A 275 4.51 7.72 10.77
N SER A 276 5.82 7.98 10.75
CA SER A 276 6.52 8.85 11.71
C SER A 276 7.01 10.12 11.02
N ASP A 277 7.20 11.19 11.78
CA ASP A 277 7.88 12.42 11.32
C ASP A 277 9.34 12.49 11.81
N THR A 278 9.82 11.39 12.39
CA THR A 278 11.15 11.31 13.02
C THR A 278 12.24 11.13 11.97
N LYS A 279 13.02 12.19 11.74
CA LYS A 279 14.02 12.29 10.66
C LYS A 279 15.18 11.30 10.72
N ASP A 280 15.50 10.79 11.89
CA ASP A 280 16.66 9.91 12.13
C ASP A 280 16.26 8.42 12.25
N LEU A 281 15.04 8.06 11.83
CA LEU A 281 14.57 6.68 11.85
C LEU A 281 15.34 5.81 10.84
N PHE A 282 15.87 4.68 11.27
CA PHE A 282 16.70 3.76 10.45
C PHE A 282 17.99 4.38 9.90
N VAL A 283 18.51 5.44 10.53
CA VAL A 283 19.78 6.07 10.13
C VAL A 283 20.95 5.07 10.15
N GLU A 284 20.88 4.08 11.04
CA GLU A 284 21.84 2.98 11.19
C GLU A 284 22.02 2.18 9.90
N LYS A 285 20.95 2.06 9.09
CA LYS A 285 21.01 1.35 7.81
C LYS A 285 21.81 2.11 6.76
N PHE A 286 21.69 3.43 6.72
CA PHE A 286 22.52 4.27 5.86
C PHE A 286 23.99 4.19 6.28
N ASP A 287 24.28 4.19 7.59
CA ASP A 287 25.62 3.97 8.13
C ASP A 287 26.20 2.62 7.68
N HIS A 288 25.40 1.55 7.76
CA HIS A 288 25.81 0.22 7.32
C HIS A 288 26.08 0.15 5.81
N MET A 289 25.25 0.79 4.98
CA MET A 289 25.47 0.88 3.53
C MET A 289 26.79 1.57 3.21
N ILE A 290 27.09 2.69 3.89
CA ILE A 290 28.35 3.42 3.70
C ILE A 290 29.55 2.55 4.11
N GLN A 291 29.46 1.85 5.26
CA GLN A 291 30.53 0.96 5.71
C GLN A 291 30.77 -0.20 4.75
N GLN A 292 29.69 -0.78 4.20
CA GLN A 292 29.79 -1.85 3.21
C GLN A 292 30.47 -1.35 1.93
N ARG A 293 30.08 -0.17 1.43
CA ARG A 293 30.69 0.44 0.25
C ARG A 293 32.18 0.70 0.46
N LEU A 294 32.57 1.29 1.59
CA LEU A 294 33.98 1.51 1.93
C LEU A 294 34.78 0.21 2.02
N ALA A 295 34.17 -0.88 2.51
CA ALA A 295 34.81 -2.19 2.59
C ALA A 295 34.94 -2.86 1.21
N GLU A 296 34.00 -2.63 0.30
CA GLU A 296 34.06 -3.10 -1.10
C GLU A 296 35.14 -2.34 -1.88
N GLU A 297 35.19 -1.00 -1.75
CA GLU A 297 36.25 -0.18 -2.34
C GLU A 297 37.63 -0.59 -1.83
N ALA A 298 37.77 -0.85 -0.52
CA ALA A 298 39.03 -1.31 0.05
C ALA A 298 39.46 -2.69 -0.48
N LYS A 299 38.51 -3.56 -0.85
CA LYS A 299 38.81 -4.85 -1.48
C LYS A 299 39.25 -4.68 -2.93
N ILE A 300 38.62 -3.77 -3.68
CA ILE A 300 39.00 -3.43 -5.06
C ILE A 300 40.41 -2.82 -5.07
N ASP A 301 40.71 -1.89 -4.15
CA ASP A 301 42.05 -1.32 -3.99
C ASP A 301 43.09 -2.36 -3.57
N ALA A 302 42.67 -3.44 -2.88
CA ALA A 302 43.55 -4.51 -2.41
C ALA A 302 43.75 -5.64 -3.43
N THR A 303 42.99 -5.69 -4.53
CA THR A 303 43.25 -6.62 -5.64
C THR A 303 44.35 -6.02 -6.54
N PRO A 304 45.56 -6.61 -6.59
CA PRO A 304 46.60 -6.12 -7.49
C PRO A 304 46.23 -6.46 -8.93
N SER A 305 46.01 -5.44 -9.76
CA SER A 305 46.05 -5.58 -11.21
C SER A 305 47.41 -6.19 -11.60
N PRO A 306 47.47 -7.21 -12.48
CA PRO A 306 48.72 -7.88 -12.81
C PRO A 306 49.70 -7.02 -13.64
N ASP A 307 49.31 -5.83 -14.09
CA ASP A 307 50.16 -4.93 -14.87
C ASP A 307 50.35 -3.57 -14.19
N SER A 308 51.29 -3.48 -13.24
CA SER A 308 52.17 -2.30 -13.04
C SER A 308 53.16 -2.52 -11.88
N PRO A 309 54.45 -2.15 -12.03
CA PRO A 309 55.49 -2.48 -11.07
C PRO A 309 55.45 -1.60 -9.81
N SER A 310 55.56 -2.28 -8.69
CA SER A 310 55.64 -1.83 -7.31
C SER A 310 56.55 -0.61 -7.04
N LYS A 311 56.04 0.37 -6.29
CA LYS A 311 56.83 1.12 -5.30
C LYS A 311 56.10 1.21 -3.96
N SER A 312 56.57 0.42 -3.02
CA SER A 312 56.19 0.43 -1.61
C SER A 312 56.85 1.58 -0.85
N SER A 313 56.10 2.31 -0.03
CA SER A 313 56.59 2.91 1.23
C SER A 313 55.41 3.27 2.14
N PRO A 314 55.43 2.90 3.44
CA PRO A 314 54.39 3.28 4.39
C PRO A 314 54.82 4.53 5.18
N SER A 315 54.10 5.64 5.06
CA SER A 315 54.27 6.79 5.97
C SER A 315 52.96 7.10 6.69
N LYS A 316 52.92 6.79 7.98
CA LYS A 316 51.99 7.37 8.96
C LYS A 316 52.23 8.88 9.07
N SER A 317 51.18 9.69 8.98
CA SER A 317 51.14 10.98 9.69
C SER A 317 49.71 11.47 9.92
N LEU A 318 49.43 11.83 11.18
CA LEU A 318 48.26 12.54 11.64
C LEU A 318 48.26 14.02 11.20
N SER A 319 47.05 14.56 11.00
CA SER A 319 46.60 15.97 11.14
C SER A 319 47.24 17.09 10.30
N SER A 320 46.41 17.83 9.55
CA SER A 320 45.98 19.22 9.85
C SER A 320 45.41 19.93 8.60
N LYS A 321 44.81 21.09 8.83
CA LYS A 321 43.86 21.86 8.01
C LYS A 321 44.46 22.56 6.76
N SER A 322 43.55 22.98 5.88
CA SER A 322 43.57 24.07 4.86
C SER A 322 44.37 23.93 3.56
N SER A 323 43.68 23.64 2.45
CA SER A 323 43.42 24.53 1.28
C SER A 323 42.87 23.71 0.09
N PRO A 324 42.09 24.29 -0.84
CA PRO A 324 41.43 23.55 -1.90
C PRO A 324 42.27 23.60 -3.18
N ASP A 325 42.77 22.45 -3.65
CA ASP A 325 43.15 22.30 -5.05
C ASP A 325 42.97 20.85 -5.52
N ILE A 326 42.57 20.77 -6.78
CA ILE A 326 41.99 19.68 -7.55
C ILE A 326 42.99 18.52 -7.71
N VAL A 327 42.59 17.30 -7.31
CA VAL A 327 42.91 15.96 -7.87
C VAL A 327 42.49 14.89 -6.84
N GLY A 328 41.55 14.00 -7.21
CA GLY A 328 41.31 12.71 -6.55
C GLY A 328 40.59 12.73 -5.18
N HIS A 329 39.44 13.40 -5.06
CA HIS A 329 38.59 13.21 -3.88
C HIS A 329 37.79 11.91 -4.00
N ARG A 330 38.11 10.92 -3.16
CA ARG A 330 37.16 9.85 -2.84
C ARG A 330 35.83 10.50 -2.42
N PRO A 331 34.67 9.97 -2.85
CA PRO A 331 33.39 10.50 -2.44
C PRO A 331 33.31 10.47 -0.91
N ARG A 332 33.17 11.65 -0.29
CA ARG A 332 32.97 11.73 1.16
C ARG A 332 31.54 11.31 1.43
N TYR A 333 31.35 10.05 1.80
CA TYR A 333 30.05 9.56 2.24
C TYR A 333 29.60 10.30 3.50
N ILE A 334 28.40 10.85 3.47
CA ILE A 334 27.79 11.58 4.58
C ILE A 334 26.49 10.88 4.92
N VAL A 335 26.31 10.58 6.20
CA VAL A 335 25.07 10.01 6.72
C VAL A 335 23.95 11.04 6.53
N PRO A 336 22.81 10.66 5.91
CA PRO A 336 21.69 11.56 5.73
C PRO A 336 21.21 12.12 7.07
N ARG A 337 20.86 13.41 7.09
CA ARG A 337 20.22 14.05 8.25
C ARG A 337 18.73 13.74 8.35
N ASP A 338 18.14 13.34 7.24
CA ASP A 338 16.74 13.01 7.09
C ASP A 338 16.70 11.72 6.29
N THR A 339 16.15 10.65 6.86
CA THR A 339 16.10 9.32 6.22
C THR A 339 14.89 9.16 5.31
N HIS A 340 13.93 10.09 5.36
CA HIS A 340 12.75 10.10 4.49
C HIS A 340 13.09 10.44 3.05
N GLU A 341 14.15 11.24 2.84
CA GLU A 341 14.62 11.68 1.52
C GLU A 341 16.11 11.37 1.38
N PHE A 342 16.46 10.62 0.35
CA PHE A 342 17.84 10.40 -0.05
C PHE A 342 18.31 11.50 -1.00
N GLU A 343 19.36 12.23 -0.61
CA GLU A 343 19.98 13.26 -1.43
C GLU A 343 20.97 12.65 -2.42
N SER A 344 20.62 12.62 -3.70
CA SER A 344 21.49 12.27 -4.81
C SER A 344 21.80 13.48 -5.68
N ARG A 345 22.62 13.31 -6.72
CA ARG A 345 23.03 14.36 -7.65
C ARG A 345 23.10 13.83 -9.07
N VAL A 346 22.51 14.57 -10.00
CA VAL A 346 22.69 14.37 -11.44
C VAL A 346 23.69 15.40 -11.94
N VAL A 347 24.74 14.96 -12.62
CA VAL A 347 25.71 15.87 -13.24
C VAL A 347 25.30 16.08 -14.69
N TYR A 348 24.79 17.26 -14.99
CA TYR A 348 24.43 17.65 -16.35
C TYR A 348 25.24 18.88 -16.75
N ASN A 349 25.96 18.82 -17.88
CA ASN A 349 26.86 19.88 -18.35
C ASN A 349 27.87 20.37 -17.30
N GLN A 350 28.47 19.45 -16.54
CA GLN A 350 29.37 19.75 -15.43
C GLN A 350 28.74 20.53 -14.27
N ILE A 351 27.42 20.71 -14.27
CA ILE A 351 26.66 21.31 -13.18
C ILE A 351 26.02 20.17 -12.37
N PRO A 352 26.44 19.95 -11.11
CA PRO A 352 25.77 18.99 -10.24
C PRO A 352 24.44 19.55 -9.76
N VAL A 353 23.33 18.93 -10.18
CA VAL A 353 21.97 19.25 -9.76
C VAL A 353 21.59 18.29 -8.61
N PRO A 354 21.37 18.78 -7.38
CA PRO A 354 20.92 17.94 -6.29
C PRO A 354 19.47 17.48 -6.50
N ILE A 355 19.21 16.19 -6.31
CA ILE A 355 17.89 15.57 -6.41
C ILE A 355 17.59 14.86 -5.10
N LYS A 356 16.36 14.99 -4.62
CA LYS A 356 15.88 14.32 -3.42
C LYS A 356 14.93 13.20 -3.84
N VAL A 357 15.26 11.98 -3.48
CA VAL A 357 14.48 10.78 -3.80
C VAL A 357 13.85 10.27 -2.51
N PRO A 358 12.52 10.11 -2.42
CA PRO A 358 11.89 9.54 -1.24
C PRO A 358 12.37 8.11 -0.96
N SER A 359 12.83 7.84 0.25
CA SER A 359 13.32 6.50 0.66
C SER A 359 12.19 5.49 0.84
N GLY A 360 10.94 5.97 0.98
CA GLY A 360 9.75 5.15 1.05
C GLY A 360 8.58 5.89 0.43
N VAL A 361 7.80 5.19 -0.40
CA VAL A 361 6.61 5.71 -1.05
C VAL A 361 5.43 4.79 -0.71
N SER A 362 4.29 5.37 -0.36
CA SER A 362 3.05 4.61 -0.19
C SER A 362 2.45 4.22 -1.55
N PRO A 363 1.75 3.08 -1.65
CA PRO A 363 1.01 2.73 -2.86
C PRO A 363 0.12 3.90 -3.34
N GLU A 364 -0.07 3.98 -4.66
CA GLU A 364 -0.94 4.99 -5.30
C GLU A 364 -0.51 6.46 -5.10
N THR A 365 0.67 6.71 -4.53
CA THR A 365 1.21 8.07 -4.32
C THR A 365 2.06 8.45 -5.52
N VAL A 366 1.50 9.29 -6.40
CA VAL A 366 2.17 9.75 -7.62
C VAL A 366 2.15 11.26 -7.66
N GLY A 367 3.33 11.87 -7.85
CA GLY A 367 3.51 13.31 -7.87
C GLY A 367 3.35 13.99 -6.51
N ASP A 368 3.45 15.32 -6.53
CA ASP A 368 3.34 16.16 -5.35
C ASP A 368 1.90 16.67 -5.19
N PHE A 369 1.19 16.15 -4.19
CA PHE A 369 -0.15 16.62 -3.84
C PHE A 369 -0.29 16.79 -2.33
N SER A 370 -1.23 17.65 -1.92
CA SER A 370 -1.50 17.98 -0.53
C SER A 370 -2.90 17.49 -0.13
N PHE A 371 -2.96 16.60 0.87
CA PHE A 371 -4.25 16.20 1.47
C PHE A 371 -4.90 17.41 2.12
N ILE A 372 -4.11 18.25 2.79
CA ILE A 372 -4.61 19.44 3.47
C ILE A 372 -5.31 20.38 2.48
N LYS A 373 -4.67 20.69 1.34
CA LYS A 373 -5.23 21.53 0.27
C LYS A 373 -6.53 20.93 -0.27
N LEU A 374 -6.54 19.63 -0.58
CA LEU A 374 -7.72 18.95 -1.13
C LEU A 374 -8.89 18.97 -0.14
N ILE A 375 -8.64 18.60 1.12
CA ILE A 375 -9.63 18.59 2.20
C ILE A 375 -10.17 20.00 2.40
N GLN A 376 -9.32 21.01 2.56
CA GLN A 376 -9.75 22.38 2.79
C GLN A 376 -10.60 22.92 1.63
N THR A 377 -10.21 22.63 0.38
CA THR A 377 -10.91 23.07 -0.82
C THR A 377 -12.38 22.64 -0.81
N PHE A 378 -12.68 21.39 -0.47
CA PHE A 378 -14.05 20.87 -0.48
C PHE A 378 -14.77 20.99 0.88
N SER A 379 -14.06 21.13 1.99
CA SER A 379 -14.68 21.24 3.33
C SER A 379 -15.16 22.66 3.65
N ALA A 380 -14.41 23.69 3.22
CA ALA A 380 -14.70 25.07 3.59
C ALA A 380 -16.07 25.57 3.10
N PRO A 381 -16.47 25.36 1.82
CA PRO A 381 -17.77 25.82 1.33
C PRO A 381 -18.95 25.09 1.98
N HIS A 382 -18.77 23.82 2.34
CA HIS A 382 -19.81 23.01 2.99
C HIS A 382 -20.02 23.42 4.45
N THR A 383 -18.96 23.86 5.13
CA THR A 383 -19.04 24.40 6.49
C THR A 383 -19.67 25.79 6.51
N SER A 384 -19.32 26.66 5.56
CA SER A 384 -19.84 28.03 5.51
C SER A 384 -21.27 28.12 4.98
N THR A 385 -21.63 27.27 4.02
CA THR A 385 -22.94 27.27 3.38
C THR A 385 -23.29 25.84 2.96
N PRO A 386 -23.88 25.04 3.88
CA PRO A 386 -24.18 23.64 3.61
C PRO A 386 -25.25 23.52 2.52
N GLN A 387 -25.03 22.60 1.57
CA GLN A 387 -25.97 22.28 0.50
C GLN A 387 -26.24 20.78 0.51
N PRO A 388 -27.51 20.34 0.40
CA PRO A 388 -27.84 18.94 0.41
C PRO A 388 -27.42 18.27 -0.91
N PHE A 389 -26.83 17.08 -0.80
CA PHE A 389 -26.56 16.19 -1.93
C PHE A 389 -27.83 15.45 -2.35
N ALA A 390 -27.88 15.04 -3.63
CA ALA A 390 -28.83 14.03 -4.06
C ALA A 390 -28.53 12.71 -3.33
N LEU A 391 -29.57 12.07 -2.80
CA LEU A 391 -29.41 10.86 -2.00
C LEU A 391 -29.03 9.69 -2.92
N HIS A 392 -27.93 9.01 -2.57
CA HIS A 392 -27.50 7.78 -3.21
C HIS A 392 -26.94 6.82 -2.16
N PRO A 393 -27.40 5.55 -2.09
CA PRO A 393 -27.05 4.63 -1.00
C PRO A 393 -25.55 4.43 -0.79
N HIS A 394 -24.76 4.39 -1.88
CA HIS A 394 -23.31 4.26 -1.78
C HIS A 394 -22.60 5.56 -1.35
N LEU A 395 -23.12 6.74 -1.74
CA LEU A 395 -22.36 7.99 -1.64
C LEU A 395 -22.69 8.78 -0.37
N THR A 396 -23.97 8.88 -0.05
CA THR A 396 -24.50 9.73 1.03
C THR A 396 -24.85 8.89 2.26
N THR A 397 -23.86 8.20 2.83
CA THR A 397 -24.03 7.25 3.93
C THR A 397 -24.55 7.89 5.22
N SER A 398 -24.28 9.17 5.45
CA SER A 398 -24.79 9.95 6.59
C SER A 398 -26.01 10.82 6.21
N GLY A 399 -26.65 10.53 5.08
CA GLY A 399 -27.75 11.31 4.52
C GLY A 399 -27.31 12.50 3.66
N ALA A 400 -28.24 13.42 3.36
CA ALA A 400 -28.03 14.49 2.37
C ALA A 400 -26.89 15.46 2.71
N TYR A 401 -26.48 15.55 3.97
CA TYR A 401 -25.39 16.44 4.44
C TYR A 401 -24.10 15.68 4.75
N THR A 402 -23.93 14.48 4.17
CA THR A 402 -22.67 13.72 4.25
C THR A 402 -21.52 14.63 3.80
N HIS A 403 -20.41 14.61 4.54
CA HIS A 403 -19.28 15.48 4.25
C HIS A 403 -18.70 15.23 2.84
N PRO A 404 -18.35 16.26 2.05
CA PRO A 404 -17.90 16.10 0.65
C PRO A 404 -16.73 15.14 0.47
N ILE A 405 -15.75 15.15 1.38
CA ILE A 405 -14.60 14.24 1.31
C ILE A 405 -15.02 12.77 1.49
N ILE A 406 -16.03 12.50 2.31
CA ILE A 406 -16.59 11.14 2.47
C ILE A 406 -17.36 10.74 1.21
N VAL A 407 -18.13 11.66 0.62
CA VAL A 407 -18.82 11.43 -0.67
C VAL A 407 -17.80 11.09 -1.77
N LEU A 408 -16.69 11.82 -1.84
CA LEU A 408 -15.60 11.55 -2.79
C LEU A 408 -15.01 10.15 -2.59
N VAL A 409 -14.58 9.81 -1.38
CA VAL A 409 -13.99 8.49 -1.14
C VAL A 409 -14.99 7.36 -1.35
N ASN A 410 -16.26 7.54 -1.00
CA ASN A 410 -17.31 6.56 -1.30
C ASN A 410 -17.51 6.36 -2.81
N ALA A 411 -17.43 7.43 -3.61
CA ALA A 411 -17.52 7.34 -5.06
C ALA A 411 -16.34 6.55 -5.64
N LEU A 412 -15.13 6.79 -5.12
CA LEU A 412 -13.92 6.10 -5.54
C LEU A 412 -13.93 4.62 -5.14
N LEU A 413 -14.29 4.31 -3.89
CA LEU A 413 -14.39 2.94 -3.38
C LEU A 413 -15.45 2.12 -4.11
N THR A 414 -16.54 2.75 -4.58
CA THR A 414 -17.62 2.07 -5.33
C THR A 414 -17.47 2.20 -6.85
N GLN A 415 -16.27 2.55 -7.31
CA GLN A 415 -15.87 2.60 -8.73
C GLN A 415 -16.81 3.46 -9.59
N LYS A 416 -17.25 4.61 -9.06
CA LYS A 416 -18.06 5.59 -9.80
C LYS A 416 -17.18 6.45 -10.73
N ARG A 417 -17.82 7.07 -11.73
CA ARG A 417 -17.17 8.02 -12.64
C ARG A 417 -17.05 9.39 -11.97
N VAL A 418 -15.83 9.77 -11.61
CA VAL A 418 -15.54 11.01 -10.88
C VAL A 418 -14.78 11.98 -11.78
N ILE A 419 -15.28 13.21 -11.89
CA ILE A 419 -14.64 14.28 -12.66
C ILE A 419 -14.26 15.45 -11.74
N PHE A 420 -13.01 15.89 -11.84
CA PHE A 420 -12.52 17.14 -11.27
C PHE A 420 -12.54 18.23 -12.34
N LEU A 421 -13.40 19.22 -12.16
CA LEU A 421 -13.53 20.36 -13.07
C LEU A 421 -12.73 21.55 -12.55
N GLY A 422 -11.72 21.97 -13.31
CA GLY A 422 -10.88 23.14 -13.04
C GLY A 422 -11.08 24.27 -14.04
N HIS A 423 -12.30 24.77 -14.21
CA HIS A 423 -12.53 25.89 -15.13
C HIS A 423 -11.72 27.13 -14.70
N ASN A 424 -10.96 27.71 -15.64
CA ASN A 424 -10.00 28.80 -15.40
C ASN A 424 -8.92 28.49 -14.34
N ARG A 425 -8.62 27.22 -14.10
CA ARG A 425 -7.48 26.78 -13.30
C ARG A 425 -6.42 26.13 -14.18
N PRO A 426 -5.13 26.22 -13.80
CA PRO A 426 -4.08 25.45 -14.45
C PRO A 426 -4.41 23.95 -14.36
N SER A 427 -4.12 23.18 -15.42
CA SER A 427 -4.40 21.74 -15.36
C SER A 427 -3.54 21.01 -14.33
N GLY A 428 -2.37 21.56 -13.96
CA GLY A 428 -1.54 21.05 -12.85
C GLY A 428 -2.33 20.98 -11.55
N GLU A 429 -3.03 22.05 -11.17
CA GLU A 429 -3.88 22.07 -9.97
C GLU A 429 -5.02 21.04 -10.03
N VAL A 430 -5.54 20.75 -11.23
CA VAL A 430 -6.56 19.71 -11.43
C VAL A 430 -5.96 18.31 -11.33
N ALA A 431 -4.80 18.10 -11.95
CA ALA A 431 -4.05 16.85 -11.89
C ALA A 431 -3.65 16.51 -10.45
N GLU A 432 -3.15 17.49 -9.68
CA GLU A 432 -2.88 17.34 -8.25
C GLU A 432 -4.12 16.88 -7.47
N ALA A 433 -5.30 17.43 -7.78
CA ALA A 433 -6.54 17.05 -7.12
C ALA A 433 -6.96 15.61 -7.44
N VAL A 434 -6.79 15.19 -8.71
CA VAL A 434 -7.03 13.80 -9.16
C VAL A 434 -6.08 12.82 -8.47
N LEU A 435 -4.77 13.11 -8.47
CA LEU A 435 -3.74 12.27 -7.84
C LEU A 435 -3.92 12.22 -6.32
N GLY A 436 -4.22 13.37 -5.70
CA GLY A 436 -4.55 13.45 -4.28
C GLY A 436 -5.79 12.63 -3.92
N ALA A 437 -6.82 12.61 -4.79
CA ALA A 437 -8.00 11.79 -4.59
C ALA A 437 -7.72 10.28 -4.70
N CYS A 438 -6.82 9.87 -5.62
CA CYS A 438 -6.37 8.48 -5.73
C CYS A 438 -5.68 8.02 -4.44
N ALA A 439 -4.72 8.81 -3.95
CA ALA A 439 -4.01 8.51 -2.72
C ALA A 439 -4.93 8.58 -1.48
N LEU A 440 -5.94 9.46 -1.49
CA LEU A 440 -6.95 9.54 -0.43
C LEU A 440 -7.82 8.27 -0.40
N ALA A 441 -8.32 7.80 -1.54
CA ALA A 441 -9.08 6.54 -1.58
C ALA A 441 -8.21 5.32 -1.22
N SER A 442 -6.94 5.34 -1.62
CA SER A 442 -5.95 4.32 -1.26
C SER A 442 -5.72 4.25 0.26
N GLY A 443 -5.56 5.40 0.91
CA GLY A 443 -5.04 5.47 2.28
C GLY A 443 -3.63 4.86 2.43
N GLY A 444 -2.92 4.59 1.32
CA GLY A 444 -1.67 3.84 1.30
C GLY A 444 -1.82 2.34 1.60
N VAL A 445 -3.04 1.81 1.48
CA VAL A 445 -3.39 0.40 1.78
C VAL A 445 -4.09 -0.25 0.59
N LEU A 446 -5.09 0.42 0.04
CA LEU A 446 -5.84 -0.04 -1.13
C LEU A 446 -5.13 0.39 -2.42
N ARG A 447 -5.13 -0.45 -3.44
CA ARG A 447 -4.53 -0.13 -4.74
C ARG A 447 -5.53 -0.22 -5.90
N GLY A 448 -5.07 0.18 -7.08
CA GLY A 448 -5.80 0.11 -8.34
C GLY A 448 -6.44 1.41 -8.79
N PHE A 449 -6.27 2.53 -8.08
CA PHE A 449 -6.89 3.82 -8.39
C PHE A 449 -6.20 4.56 -9.55
N THR A 450 -4.87 4.63 -9.51
CA THR A 450 -4.02 5.28 -10.52
C THR A 450 -4.18 4.69 -11.92
N ARG A 451 -4.41 3.37 -12.02
CA ARG A 451 -4.63 2.66 -13.29
C ARG A 451 -5.86 3.14 -14.08
N HIS A 452 -6.80 3.81 -13.44
CA HIS A 452 -7.98 4.39 -14.08
C HIS A 452 -8.14 5.87 -13.76
N ALA A 453 -7.04 6.49 -13.35
CA ALA A 453 -6.96 7.91 -13.18
C ALA A 453 -6.41 8.53 -14.47
N PHE A 454 -7.02 9.62 -14.87
CA PHE A 454 -6.62 10.47 -15.98
C PHE A 454 -6.35 11.84 -15.36
N PRO A 455 -5.11 12.12 -14.91
CA PRO A 455 -4.77 13.39 -14.26
C PRO A 455 -5.24 14.60 -15.08
N TYR A 456 -5.24 14.44 -16.40
CA TYR A 456 -5.86 15.36 -17.33
C TYR A 456 -6.47 14.61 -18.53
N THR A 457 -7.63 15.06 -19.01
CA THR A 457 -8.26 14.60 -20.26
C THR A 457 -9.09 15.70 -20.92
N ASP A 458 -9.30 15.57 -22.23
CA ASP A 458 -10.00 16.53 -23.08
C ASP A 458 -11.32 15.97 -23.61
N LEU A 459 -12.14 16.83 -24.24
CA LEU A 459 -13.43 16.45 -24.82
C LEU A 459 -13.30 15.43 -25.95
N THR A 460 -12.16 15.38 -26.64
CA THR A 460 -11.92 14.45 -27.75
C THR A 460 -11.93 12.99 -27.30
N LYS A 461 -11.59 12.74 -26.03
CA LYS A 461 -11.45 11.39 -25.45
C LYS A 461 -12.66 10.96 -24.63
N ILE A 462 -13.79 11.66 -24.72
CA ILE A 462 -14.95 11.36 -23.89
C ILE A 462 -15.53 9.97 -24.16
N ASP A 463 -15.58 9.55 -25.42
CA ASP A 463 -16.13 8.24 -25.80
C ASP A 463 -15.26 7.10 -25.23
N ASP A 464 -13.93 7.25 -25.30
CA ASP A 464 -12.97 6.31 -24.72
C ASP A 464 -13.08 6.27 -23.19
N LEU A 465 -13.22 7.45 -22.57
CA LEU A 465 -13.37 7.59 -21.13
C LEU A 465 -14.65 6.88 -20.62
N LEU A 466 -15.74 6.94 -21.40
CA LEU A 466 -17.01 6.29 -21.06
C LEU A 466 -16.98 4.76 -21.21
N ASN A 467 -16.02 4.20 -21.97
CA ASN A 467 -15.81 2.76 -22.03
C ASN A 467 -15.20 2.21 -20.74
N VAL A 468 -14.56 3.05 -19.93
CA VAL A 468 -14.02 2.67 -18.63
C VAL A 468 -15.16 2.60 -17.60
N PRO A 469 -15.44 1.45 -16.96
CA PRO A 469 -16.59 1.27 -16.08
C PRO A 469 -16.67 2.28 -14.92
N GLY A 470 -15.50 2.74 -14.46
CA GLY A 470 -15.36 3.87 -13.53
C GLY A 470 -13.99 4.51 -13.73
N PHE A 471 -13.88 5.82 -13.58
CA PHE A 471 -12.65 6.56 -13.81
C PHE A 471 -12.54 7.77 -12.90
N ILE A 472 -11.32 8.30 -12.76
CA ILE A 472 -11.03 9.52 -12.00
C ILE A 472 -10.36 10.49 -12.98
N ALA A 473 -11.06 11.52 -13.45
CA ALA A 473 -10.55 12.36 -14.53
C ALA A 473 -10.48 13.83 -14.14
N GLY A 474 -9.42 14.52 -14.57
CA GLY A 474 -9.26 15.96 -14.47
C GLY A 474 -9.59 16.65 -15.79
N VAL A 475 -10.45 17.66 -15.75
CA VAL A 475 -10.87 18.42 -16.95
C VAL A 475 -10.92 19.92 -16.66
N THR A 476 -10.67 20.74 -17.67
CA THR A 476 -10.76 22.21 -17.57
C THR A 476 -11.97 22.78 -18.32
N ASN A 477 -12.54 22.00 -19.24
CA ASN A 477 -13.65 22.44 -20.07
C ASN A 477 -14.97 22.43 -19.27
N PRO A 478 -15.69 23.56 -19.15
CA PRO A 478 -16.92 23.64 -18.37
C PRO A 478 -18.10 22.84 -18.97
N THR A 479 -17.99 22.39 -20.23
CA THR A 479 -19.02 21.58 -20.91
C THR A 479 -19.37 20.32 -20.11
N PHE A 480 -18.38 19.72 -19.44
CA PHE A 480 -18.60 18.55 -18.59
C PHE A 480 -19.67 18.78 -17.50
N ALA A 481 -19.81 19.99 -16.96
CA ALA A 481 -20.82 20.29 -15.95
C ALA A 481 -22.26 20.22 -16.48
N ASN A 482 -22.46 20.36 -17.80
CA ASN A 482 -23.77 20.38 -18.44
C ASN A 482 -24.24 18.99 -18.88
N HIS A 483 -23.35 17.99 -18.88
CA HIS A 483 -23.61 16.62 -19.32
C HIS A 483 -23.54 15.63 -18.14
N PRO A 484 -24.61 15.55 -17.31
CA PRO A 484 -24.65 14.63 -16.15
C PRO A 484 -24.57 13.15 -16.54
N GLU A 485 -24.76 12.80 -17.82
CA GLU A 485 -24.57 11.44 -18.33
C GLU A 485 -23.11 10.98 -18.34
N TRP A 486 -22.15 11.91 -18.33
CA TRP A 486 -20.73 11.59 -18.45
C TRP A 486 -20.04 11.24 -17.12
N TRP A 487 -20.67 11.55 -15.99
CA TRP A 487 -20.08 11.38 -14.67
C TRP A 487 -21.16 11.06 -13.63
N ASP A 488 -20.74 10.46 -12.53
CA ASP A 488 -21.60 10.17 -11.38
C ASP A 488 -21.37 11.18 -10.25
N LEU A 489 -20.14 11.67 -10.09
CA LEU A 489 -19.76 12.74 -9.17
C LEU A 489 -18.89 13.79 -9.88
N LEU A 490 -19.32 15.06 -9.80
CA LEU A 490 -18.56 16.21 -10.29
C LEU A 490 -17.99 16.99 -9.12
N CYS A 491 -16.67 17.18 -9.11
CA CYS A 491 -15.93 17.95 -8.13
C CYS A 491 -15.44 19.26 -8.77
N ASP A 492 -16.09 20.38 -8.47
CA ASP A 492 -15.71 21.69 -8.96
C ASP A 492 -14.61 22.28 -8.07
N VAL A 493 -13.37 22.28 -8.57
CA VAL A 493 -12.18 22.72 -7.85
C VAL A 493 -12.21 24.23 -7.55
N PRO A 494 -12.54 25.13 -8.51
CA PRO A 494 -12.67 26.56 -8.24
C PRO A 494 -13.66 26.92 -7.15
N THR A 495 -14.84 26.28 -7.13
CA THR A 495 -15.90 26.62 -6.17
C THR A 495 -15.84 25.78 -4.89
N GLY A 496 -15.09 24.67 -4.90
CA GLY A 496 -15.03 23.70 -3.82
C GLY A 496 -16.36 22.97 -3.60
N ARG A 497 -17.22 22.88 -4.62
CA ARG A 497 -18.54 22.24 -4.55
C ARG A 497 -18.52 20.90 -5.27
N MET A 498 -19.21 19.93 -4.67
CA MET A 498 -19.45 18.62 -5.30
C MET A 498 -20.92 18.49 -5.70
N LYS A 499 -21.18 17.81 -6.81
CA LYS A 499 -22.54 17.52 -7.29
C LYS A 499 -22.64 16.04 -7.66
N VAL A 500 -23.68 15.38 -7.16
CA VAL A 500 -24.04 14.01 -7.57
C VAL A 500 -24.93 14.10 -8.81
N SER A 501 -24.64 13.28 -9.81
CA SER A 501 -25.38 13.29 -11.07
C SER A 501 -26.83 12.86 -10.87
N SER A 502 -27.74 13.47 -11.63
CA SER A 502 -29.15 13.03 -11.70
C SER A 502 -29.34 11.75 -12.52
N ARG A 503 -28.31 11.34 -13.26
CA ARG A 503 -28.27 10.12 -14.08
C ARG A 503 -27.48 8.99 -13.43
N ILE A 504 -27.03 9.17 -12.19
CA ILE A 504 -26.30 8.12 -11.45
C ILE A 504 -27.16 6.85 -11.37
N GLU A 505 -26.56 5.71 -11.67
CA GLU A 505 -27.22 4.42 -11.52
C GLU A 505 -27.45 4.10 -10.05
N ASN A 506 -28.70 3.76 -9.70
CA ASN A 506 -29.06 3.36 -8.35
C ASN A 506 -28.36 2.05 -7.95
N ALA A 507 -27.96 1.96 -6.69
CA ALA A 507 -27.45 0.73 -6.11
C ALA A 507 -28.48 -0.42 -6.21
N GLY A 508 -28.09 -1.52 -6.84
CA GLY A 508 -28.89 -2.75 -6.86
C GLY A 508 -28.97 -3.39 -5.47
N ILE A 509 -30.07 -4.11 -5.19
CA ILE A 509 -30.18 -4.90 -3.96
C ILE A 509 -29.21 -6.07 -4.06
N THR A 510 -28.28 -6.16 -3.11
CA THR A 510 -27.29 -7.24 -3.07
C THR A 510 -27.67 -8.33 -2.08
N ASP A 511 -27.14 -9.53 -2.29
CA ASP A 511 -27.35 -10.66 -1.37
C ASP A 511 -26.88 -10.34 0.04
N GLY A 512 -25.77 -9.59 0.17
CA GLY A 512 -25.22 -9.22 1.47
C GLY A 512 -26.18 -8.35 2.28
N LEU A 513 -26.85 -7.41 1.62
CA LEU A 513 -27.88 -6.59 2.24
C LEU A 513 -29.09 -7.43 2.69
N VAL A 514 -29.55 -8.35 1.85
CA VAL A 514 -30.70 -9.20 2.16
C VAL A 514 -30.42 -10.10 3.36
N TYR A 515 -29.26 -10.76 3.38
CA TYR A 515 -28.86 -11.60 4.50
C TYR A 515 -28.66 -10.79 5.79
N PHE A 516 -28.03 -9.61 5.70
CA PHE A 516 -27.88 -8.73 6.86
C PHE A 516 -29.24 -8.29 7.42
N GLN A 517 -30.20 -7.92 6.56
CA GLN A 517 -31.54 -7.54 6.98
C GLN A 517 -32.29 -8.69 7.68
N GLN A 518 -32.09 -9.93 7.25
CA GLN A 518 -32.69 -11.10 7.89
C GLN A 518 -32.10 -11.36 9.28
N GLN A 519 -30.78 -11.19 9.43
CA GLN A 519 -30.08 -11.41 10.70
C GLN A 519 -30.27 -10.24 11.69
N ASN A 520 -30.28 -9.00 11.20
CA ASN A 520 -30.31 -7.77 11.99
C ASN A 520 -31.42 -6.80 11.53
N PRO A 521 -32.73 -7.15 11.64
CA PRO A 521 -33.82 -6.31 11.13
C PRO A 521 -33.87 -4.90 11.73
N LEU A 522 -33.45 -4.73 12.99
CA LEU A 522 -33.46 -3.45 13.70
C LEU A 522 -32.41 -2.45 13.19
N TYR A 523 -31.34 -2.94 12.57
CA TYR A 523 -30.20 -2.14 12.13
C TYR A 523 -30.07 -2.10 10.60
N ALA A 524 -31.02 -2.69 9.87
CA ALA A 524 -31.03 -2.71 8.43
C ALA A 524 -31.13 -1.27 7.86
N PRO A 525 -30.32 -0.92 6.85
CA PRO A 525 -30.44 0.36 6.16
C PRO A 525 -31.69 0.38 5.28
N ASN A 526 -32.37 1.53 5.20
CA ASN A 526 -33.45 1.74 4.24
C ASN A 526 -32.88 1.82 2.81
N ALA A 527 -33.77 1.79 1.81
CA ALA A 527 -33.44 1.88 0.39
C ALA A 527 -32.61 3.13 0.01
N ASN A 528 -32.61 4.19 0.82
CA ASN A 528 -31.82 5.40 0.61
C ASN A 528 -30.45 5.39 1.33
N GLY A 529 -30.02 4.26 1.88
CA GLY A 529 -28.75 4.13 2.62
C GLY A 529 -28.78 4.68 4.05
N VAL A 530 -29.92 5.18 4.52
CA VAL A 530 -30.10 5.69 5.89
C VAL A 530 -30.74 4.59 6.75
N GLY A 531 -30.14 4.26 7.90
CA GLY A 531 -30.63 3.26 8.87
C GLY A 531 -32.12 3.41 9.20
N SER A 532 -32.88 2.31 9.22
CA SER A 532 -34.34 2.31 9.46
C SER A 532 -34.77 2.69 10.89
N GLY A 533 -33.83 2.93 11.82
CA GLY A 533 -34.12 3.05 13.25
C GLY A 533 -34.25 4.46 13.86
N THR A 534 -34.32 5.55 13.08
CA THR A 534 -34.06 6.91 13.63
C THR A 534 -35.23 7.88 13.63
N SER A 535 -36.39 7.49 14.15
CA SER A 535 -37.38 8.47 14.63
C SER A 535 -37.35 8.71 16.14
N SER A 536 -36.59 7.95 16.93
CA SER A 536 -36.62 8.10 18.40
C SER A 536 -35.30 7.86 19.18
N LEU A 537 -34.16 7.58 18.54
CA LEU A 537 -32.86 7.38 19.21
C LEU A 537 -31.75 8.30 18.67
N ALA A 538 -32.10 9.56 18.39
CA ALA A 538 -31.20 10.60 17.90
C ALA A 538 -30.32 11.22 19.01
N SER A 539 -29.72 10.40 19.88
CA SER A 539 -28.71 10.89 20.84
C SER A 539 -27.27 10.68 20.38
N ASN A 540 -27.02 9.88 19.33
CA ASN A 540 -25.72 9.80 18.63
C ASN A 540 -25.96 9.63 17.12
N GLY A 541 -26.04 10.75 16.40
CA GLY A 541 -26.43 10.83 14.99
C GLY A 541 -25.37 10.44 13.95
N ASP A 542 -24.37 9.62 14.29
CA ASP A 542 -23.25 9.26 13.41
C ASP A 542 -22.87 7.77 13.53
N PRO A 543 -23.66 6.84 12.95
CA PRO A 543 -23.45 5.40 13.11
C PRO A 543 -22.16 4.88 12.45
N ASN A 544 -21.62 5.59 11.46
CA ASN A 544 -20.35 5.25 10.79
C ASN A 544 -19.12 5.89 11.47
N GLY A 545 -19.35 6.91 12.31
CA GLY A 545 -18.27 7.74 12.86
C GLY A 545 -17.62 8.65 11.83
N ASP A 546 -18.21 8.81 10.64
CA ASP A 546 -17.67 9.60 9.54
C ASP A 546 -17.61 11.09 9.92
N THR A 547 -18.62 11.58 10.63
CA THR A 547 -18.72 13.01 11.01
C THR A 547 -17.69 13.32 12.09
N ALA A 548 -17.63 12.50 13.13
CA ALA A 548 -16.65 12.65 14.20
C ALA A 548 -15.20 12.57 13.68
N PHE A 549 -14.94 11.67 12.73
CA PHE A 549 -13.63 11.52 12.11
C PHE A 549 -13.24 12.77 11.29
N ILE A 550 -14.12 13.26 10.42
CA ILE A 550 -13.83 14.45 9.62
C ILE A 550 -13.64 15.69 10.51
N GLU A 551 -14.44 15.86 11.56
CA GLU A 551 -14.28 16.97 12.50
C GLU A 551 -12.91 16.93 13.18
N ASP A 552 -12.44 15.76 13.59
CA ASP A 552 -11.09 15.60 14.16
C ASP A 552 -9.99 15.91 13.13
N MET A 553 -10.18 15.50 11.88
CA MET A 553 -9.25 15.81 10.80
C MET A 553 -9.17 17.31 10.51
N VAL A 554 -10.32 17.99 10.37
CA VAL A 554 -10.38 19.46 10.18
C VAL A 554 -9.78 20.20 11.37
N ARG A 555 -9.99 19.70 12.60
CA ARG A 555 -9.36 20.24 13.81
C ARG A 555 -7.83 20.06 13.79
N SER A 556 -7.35 18.92 13.30
CA SER A 556 -5.91 18.63 13.16
C SER A 556 -5.24 19.57 12.15
N ILE A 557 -5.91 19.81 11.02
CA ILE A 557 -5.49 20.78 10.02
C ILE A 557 -5.47 22.20 10.61
N SER A 558 -6.52 22.58 11.33
CA SER A 558 -6.62 23.91 11.96
C SER A 558 -5.55 24.13 13.04
N SER A 559 -5.13 23.05 13.71
CA SER A 559 -4.02 23.05 14.69
C SER A 559 -2.63 22.90 14.05
N ARG A 560 -2.53 22.99 12.71
CA ARG A 560 -1.28 22.98 11.93
C ARG A 560 -0.47 21.69 12.07
N HIS A 561 -1.14 20.55 12.19
CA HIS A 561 -0.49 19.26 12.00
C HIS A 561 0.01 19.14 10.55
N GLY A 562 1.17 18.50 10.35
CA GLY A 562 1.76 18.29 9.03
C GLY A 562 1.00 17.27 8.18
N GLU A 563 1.36 17.20 6.89
CA GLU A 563 0.74 16.26 5.91
C GLU A 563 0.83 14.79 6.35
N SER A 564 1.98 14.37 6.88
CA SER A 564 2.20 13.01 7.38
C SER A 564 1.20 12.60 8.46
N ALA A 565 0.95 13.47 9.45
CA ALA A 565 -0.05 13.22 10.47
C ALA A 565 -1.47 13.09 9.91
N ILE A 566 -1.84 13.90 8.89
CA ILE A 566 -3.14 13.80 8.22
C ILE A 566 -3.24 12.50 7.41
N ARG A 567 -2.18 12.12 6.69
CA ARG A 567 -2.09 10.85 5.95
C ARG A 567 -2.22 9.65 6.88
N SER A 568 -1.55 9.68 8.04
CA SER A 568 -1.65 8.64 9.06
C SER A 568 -3.07 8.47 9.58
N LYS A 569 -3.76 9.57 9.92
CA LYS A 569 -5.18 9.52 10.34
C LYS A 569 -6.10 8.97 9.24
N TRP A 570 -5.86 9.36 8.00
CA TRP A 570 -6.66 8.88 6.87
C TRP A 570 -6.44 7.40 6.58
N LYS A 571 -5.19 6.94 6.66
CA LYS A 571 -4.84 5.53 6.59
C LYS A 571 -5.56 4.72 7.65
N ASP A 572 -5.57 5.18 8.90
CA ASP A 572 -6.29 4.51 9.99
C ASP A 572 -7.80 4.38 9.71
N TYR A 573 -8.41 5.39 9.06
CA TYR A 573 -9.80 5.33 8.63
C TYR A 573 -10.04 4.27 7.55
N ILE A 574 -9.16 4.16 6.55
CA ILE A 574 -9.26 3.12 5.51
C ILE A 574 -9.01 1.72 6.08
N VAL A 575 -8.01 1.56 6.97
CA VAL A 575 -7.76 0.29 7.67
C VAL A 575 -8.95 -0.12 8.56
N LYS A 576 -9.59 0.85 9.22
CA LYS A 576 -10.84 0.61 9.95
C LYS A 576 -11.92 0.09 9.00
N PHE A 577 -12.12 0.75 7.86
CA PHE A 577 -13.12 0.32 6.86
C PHE A 577 -12.88 -1.10 6.37
N THR A 578 -11.64 -1.48 6.01
CA THR A 578 -11.35 -2.84 5.53
C THR A 578 -11.57 -3.91 6.61
N ARG A 579 -11.27 -3.62 7.88
CA ARG A 579 -11.54 -4.55 8.99
C ARG A 579 -13.03 -4.68 9.32
N ILE A 580 -13.80 -3.60 9.15
CA ILE A 580 -15.26 -3.64 9.28
C ILE A 580 -15.87 -4.45 8.13
N ALA A 581 -15.36 -4.29 6.91
CA ALA A 581 -15.77 -5.08 5.75
C ALA A 581 -15.50 -6.58 5.95
N ALA A 582 -14.34 -6.95 6.51
CA ALA A 582 -14.03 -8.35 6.84
C ALA A 582 -15.06 -8.95 7.82
N ALA A 583 -15.37 -8.23 8.90
CA ALA A 583 -16.37 -8.67 9.87
C ALA A 583 -17.81 -8.72 9.32
N PHE A 584 -18.14 -7.84 8.36
CA PHE A 584 -19.41 -7.92 7.62
C PHE A 584 -19.49 -9.21 6.82
N GLU A 585 -18.44 -9.54 6.07
CA GLU A 585 -18.39 -10.75 5.26
C GLU A 585 -18.50 -12.02 6.09
N GLU A 586 -17.80 -12.09 7.22
CA GLU A 586 -17.93 -13.21 8.16
C GLU A 586 -19.34 -13.33 8.73
N SER A 587 -19.98 -12.20 9.09
CA SER A 587 -21.34 -12.21 9.62
C SER A 587 -22.36 -12.69 8.59
N VAL A 588 -22.18 -12.30 7.33
CA VAL A 588 -23.20 -12.47 6.29
C VAL A 588 -22.96 -13.69 5.42
N TYR A 589 -21.72 -13.90 4.99
CA TYR A 589 -21.29 -15.01 4.12
C TYR A 589 -20.64 -16.17 4.88
N GLY A 590 -20.33 -15.99 6.16
CA GLY A 590 -19.74 -17.01 7.03
C GLY A 590 -18.22 -17.07 7.02
N ALA A 591 -17.57 -16.41 6.06
CA ALA A 591 -16.12 -16.25 5.98
C ALA A 591 -15.78 -14.98 5.19
N SER A 592 -14.58 -14.43 5.42
CA SER A 592 -14.05 -13.31 4.66
C SER A 592 -12.77 -13.66 3.95
N ALA A 593 -12.60 -13.18 2.71
CA ALA A 593 -11.32 -13.23 2.02
C ALA A 593 -10.31 -12.20 2.57
N LEU A 594 -10.78 -11.24 3.37
CA LEU A 594 -9.98 -10.16 3.93
C LEU A 594 -9.27 -10.55 5.23
N ASP A 595 -9.67 -11.65 5.87
CA ASP A 595 -9.03 -12.16 7.09
C ASP A 595 -8.46 -13.57 6.90
N ILE A 596 -7.26 -13.62 6.30
CA ILE A 596 -6.54 -14.87 6.00
C ILE A 596 -6.10 -15.58 7.31
N GLY A 597 -5.94 -14.83 8.40
CA GLY A 597 -5.38 -15.32 9.67
C GLY A 597 -6.38 -15.73 10.73
N ALA A 598 -7.68 -15.52 10.48
CA ALA A 598 -8.76 -15.71 11.47
C ALA A 598 -8.67 -17.06 12.20
N SER A 599 -8.46 -18.16 11.47
CA SER A 599 -8.36 -19.51 12.04
C SER A 599 -7.17 -19.70 12.98
N GLU A 600 -6.00 -19.13 12.63
CA GLU A 600 -4.81 -19.23 13.47
C GLU A 600 -4.92 -18.38 14.74
N ALA A 601 -5.47 -17.17 14.62
CA ALA A 601 -5.72 -16.29 15.74
C ALA A 601 -6.76 -16.88 16.72
N ASP A 602 -7.80 -17.54 16.19
CA ASP A 602 -8.86 -18.14 17.00
C ASP A 602 -8.46 -19.46 17.65
N ALA A 603 -7.48 -20.18 17.10
CA ALA A 603 -6.87 -21.34 17.76
C ALA A 603 -6.37 -20.97 19.17
N GLY A 604 -5.92 -19.72 19.33
CA GLY A 604 -5.66 -19.09 20.62
C GLY A 604 -4.24 -19.30 21.11
N ALA A 605 -3.26 -18.88 20.31
CA ALA A 605 -1.87 -18.93 20.71
C ALA A 605 -1.65 -18.17 22.02
N HIS A 606 -0.89 -18.77 22.94
CA HIS A 606 -0.60 -18.19 24.25
C HIS A 606 -1.85 -17.87 25.11
N GLY A 607 -2.99 -18.51 24.83
CA GLY A 607 -4.21 -18.38 25.64
C GLY A 607 -5.08 -17.17 25.32
N VAL A 608 -4.82 -16.47 24.21
CA VAL A 608 -5.57 -15.29 23.77
C VAL A 608 -6.17 -15.56 22.40
N ARG A 609 -7.44 -15.19 22.20
CA ARG A 609 -8.22 -15.44 20.97
C ARG A 609 -8.82 -14.16 20.42
N GLY A 610 -9.30 -14.24 19.18
CA GLY A 610 -10.02 -13.18 18.49
C GLY A 610 -9.17 -12.47 17.45
N HIS A 611 -9.85 -12.05 16.38
CA HIS A 611 -9.31 -11.36 15.22
C HIS A 611 -10.25 -10.23 14.77
N GLY A 612 -9.79 -9.39 13.86
CA GLY A 612 -10.61 -8.37 13.21
C GLY A 612 -10.82 -7.11 14.08
N TYR A 613 -11.81 -6.29 13.72
CA TYR A 613 -12.07 -5.03 14.43
C TYR A 613 -12.72 -5.23 15.80
N VAL A 614 -12.48 -4.30 16.73
CA VAL A 614 -12.94 -4.39 18.12
C VAL A 614 -14.07 -3.40 18.38
N TRP A 615 -15.25 -3.92 18.71
CA TRP A 615 -16.40 -3.13 19.16
C TRP A 615 -16.58 -3.19 20.68
N PRO A 616 -17.14 -2.14 21.30
CA PRO A 616 -17.46 -2.16 22.72
C PRO A 616 -18.57 -3.17 23.08
N ASP A 617 -19.53 -3.38 22.18
CA ASP A 617 -20.67 -4.26 22.35
C ASP A 617 -21.25 -4.70 20.99
N ASP A 618 -21.99 -5.81 20.98
CA ASP A 618 -22.58 -6.39 19.76
C ASP A 618 -23.61 -5.47 19.10
N ALA A 619 -24.31 -4.64 19.87
CA ALA A 619 -25.26 -3.67 19.32
C ALA A 619 -24.54 -2.52 18.58
N ALA A 620 -23.36 -2.09 19.06
CA ALA A 620 -22.52 -1.16 18.30
C ALA A 620 -21.99 -1.82 17.01
N LYS A 621 -21.56 -3.09 17.07
CA LYS A 621 -21.17 -3.86 15.87
C LYS A 621 -22.30 -3.89 14.85
N ALA A 622 -23.49 -4.37 15.22
CA ALA A 622 -24.62 -4.48 14.31
C ALA A 622 -25.04 -3.12 13.72
N ARG A 623 -24.99 -2.04 14.53
CA ARG A 623 -25.32 -0.68 14.06
C ARG A 623 -24.32 -0.16 13.03
N GLU A 624 -23.02 -0.31 13.29
CA GLU A 624 -21.96 0.18 12.38
C GLU A 624 -21.88 -0.67 11.10
N LEU A 625 -22.07 -1.99 11.20
CA LEU A 625 -22.20 -2.86 10.02
C LEU A 625 -23.40 -2.45 9.16
N GLY A 626 -24.57 -2.27 9.79
CA GLY A 626 -25.80 -1.84 9.12
C GLY A 626 -25.67 -0.52 8.35
N ALA A 627 -24.90 0.42 8.88
CA ALA A 627 -24.69 1.72 8.26
C ALA A 627 -23.57 1.73 7.20
N ASN A 628 -22.75 0.68 7.11
CA ASN A 628 -21.73 0.51 6.07
C ASN A 628 -22.10 -0.52 4.98
N VAL A 629 -23.19 -1.27 5.11
CA VAL A 629 -23.57 -2.36 4.17
C VAL A 629 -23.47 -1.94 2.70
N TRP A 630 -24.11 -0.83 2.34
CA TRP A 630 -24.12 -0.32 0.97
C TRP A 630 -22.72 0.03 0.46
N ARG A 631 -21.86 0.60 1.32
CA ARG A 631 -20.48 0.96 0.99
C ARG A 631 -19.63 -0.30 0.80
N ILE A 632 -19.78 -1.27 1.69
CA ILE A 632 -19.04 -2.54 1.67
C ILE A 632 -19.41 -3.34 0.41
N GLU A 633 -20.71 -3.57 0.19
CA GLU A 633 -21.20 -4.32 -0.97
C GLU A 633 -20.86 -3.64 -2.31
N GLY A 634 -20.89 -2.30 -2.32
CA GLY A 634 -20.43 -1.52 -3.47
C GLY A 634 -18.93 -1.67 -3.75
N TRP A 635 -18.09 -1.79 -2.70
CA TRP A 635 -16.64 -1.96 -2.84
C TRP A 635 -16.22 -3.39 -3.18
N ARG A 636 -16.90 -4.41 -2.65
CA ARG A 636 -16.57 -5.84 -2.83
C ARG A 636 -16.52 -6.32 -4.28
N ASN A 637 -17.22 -5.63 -5.18
CA ASN A 637 -17.25 -5.97 -6.61
C ASN A 637 -16.28 -5.11 -7.44
N THR A 638 -15.39 -4.35 -6.80
CA THR A 638 -14.47 -3.45 -7.48
C THR A 638 -13.08 -4.05 -7.61
N ARG A 639 -12.33 -3.57 -8.61
CA ARG A 639 -10.91 -3.89 -8.78
C ARG A 639 -10.06 -3.64 -7.54
N SER A 640 -10.38 -2.61 -6.76
CA SER A 640 -9.64 -2.28 -5.53
C SER A 640 -9.77 -3.39 -4.48
N TYR A 641 -10.95 -4.00 -4.36
CA TYR A 641 -11.18 -5.10 -3.44
C TYR A 641 -10.39 -6.36 -3.84
N TYR A 642 -10.43 -6.75 -5.12
CA TYR A 642 -9.66 -7.90 -5.62
C TYR A 642 -8.15 -7.71 -5.49
N ALA A 643 -7.66 -6.51 -5.83
CA ALA A 643 -6.26 -6.17 -5.69
C ALA A 643 -5.80 -6.21 -4.22
N PHE A 644 -6.67 -5.79 -3.29
CA PHE A 644 -6.41 -5.84 -1.85
C PHE A 644 -6.37 -7.28 -1.31
N ILE A 645 -7.21 -8.21 -1.81
CA ILE A 645 -7.10 -9.64 -1.45
C ILE A 645 -5.74 -10.19 -1.85
N GLN A 646 -5.27 -9.89 -3.06
CA GLN A 646 -3.95 -10.32 -3.53
C GLN A 646 -2.83 -9.75 -2.65
N ASP A 647 -2.91 -8.47 -2.29
CA ASP A 647 -1.94 -7.83 -1.38
C ASP A 647 -1.94 -8.48 0.00
N LEU A 648 -3.12 -8.81 0.54
CA LEU A 648 -3.24 -9.51 1.81
C LEU A 648 -2.59 -10.90 1.77
N ALA A 649 -2.76 -11.64 0.67
CA ALA A 649 -2.14 -12.95 0.50
C ALA A 649 -0.60 -12.82 0.47
N ALA A 650 -0.06 -11.91 -0.34
CA ALA A 650 1.38 -11.66 -0.42
C ALA A 650 1.95 -11.17 0.93
N MET A 651 1.23 -10.28 1.63
CA MET A 651 1.63 -9.82 2.96
C MET A 651 1.58 -10.95 3.99
N TRP A 652 0.60 -11.85 3.92
CA TRP A 652 0.46 -12.96 4.88
C TRP A 652 1.64 -13.92 4.84
N GLU A 653 2.16 -14.21 3.64
CA GLU A 653 3.36 -15.01 3.46
C GLU A 653 4.60 -14.36 4.08
N ARG A 654 4.67 -13.02 4.09
CA ARG A 654 5.80 -12.26 4.64
C ARG A 654 5.62 -11.86 6.13
N ARG A 655 4.48 -12.16 6.76
CA ARG A 655 4.21 -11.79 8.17
C ARG A 655 5.05 -12.62 9.15
N PRO A 656 5.81 -11.97 10.05
CA PRO A 656 6.57 -12.67 11.11
C PRO A 656 5.68 -13.40 12.12
N ILE A 657 4.69 -12.71 12.68
CA ILE A 657 3.72 -13.23 13.65
C ILE A 657 2.40 -13.50 12.93
N ARG A 658 2.03 -14.77 12.84
CA ARG A 658 0.74 -15.23 12.29
C ARG A 658 -0.22 -15.78 13.33
N SER A 659 0.32 -16.34 14.40
CA SER A 659 -0.45 -17.01 15.47
C SER A 659 -1.27 -16.07 16.36
N LEU A 660 -1.04 -14.76 16.27
CA LEU A 660 -1.71 -13.75 17.11
C LEU A 660 -2.04 -12.52 16.27
N ASP A 661 -3.31 -12.12 16.24
CA ASP A 661 -3.70 -10.84 15.67
C ASP A 661 -3.32 -9.69 16.62
N LEU A 662 -2.12 -9.14 16.40
CA LEU A 662 -1.59 -8.02 17.19
C LEU A 662 -2.50 -6.80 17.16
N ALA A 663 -3.12 -6.50 16.01
CA ALA A 663 -3.99 -5.34 15.86
C ALA A 663 -5.25 -5.48 16.72
N HIS A 664 -5.90 -6.64 16.65
CA HIS A 664 -7.03 -6.94 17.49
C HIS A 664 -6.69 -6.85 18.98
N GLN A 665 -5.60 -7.48 19.43
CA GLN A 665 -5.26 -7.47 20.86
C GLN A 665 -4.84 -6.07 21.35
N HIS A 666 -4.15 -5.28 20.53
CA HIS A 666 -3.82 -3.90 20.86
C HIS A 666 -5.08 -3.04 20.97
N ASP A 667 -6.02 -3.17 20.04
CA ASP A 667 -7.29 -2.42 20.07
C ASP A 667 -8.16 -2.81 21.26
N ARG A 668 -8.11 -4.07 21.72
CA ARG A 668 -8.78 -4.49 22.96
C ARG A 668 -8.22 -3.77 24.18
N LEU A 669 -6.89 -3.63 24.28
CA LEU A 669 -6.25 -2.86 25.37
C LEU A 669 -6.62 -1.38 25.31
N ARG A 670 -6.80 -0.83 24.11
CA ARG A 670 -7.13 0.58 23.88
C ARG A 670 -8.59 0.91 24.15
N SER A 671 -9.51 0.09 23.65
CA SER A 671 -10.93 0.44 23.52
C SER A 671 -11.84 -0.24 24.53
N LEU A 672 -11.41 -1.38 25.12
CA LEU A 672 -12.25 -2.16 26.03
C LEU A 672 -11.80 -2.03 27.49
N LYS A 673 -12.76 -2.15 28.40
CA LYS A 673 -12.52 -2.31 29.84
C LYS A 673 -12.33 -3.79 30.15
N LEU A 674 -11.10 -4.27 30.03
CA LEU A 674 -10.77 -5.67 30.26
C LEU A 674 -10.63 -6.00 31.74
N SER A 675 -10.91 -7.25 32.11
CA SER A 675 -10.57 -7.75 33.44
C SER A 675 -9.05 -7.89 33.61
N HIS A 676 -8.59 -7.97 34.86
CA HIS A 676 -7.18 -8.23 35.16
C HIS A 676 -6.68 -9.55 34.52
N ASN A 677 -7.51 -10.58 34.45
CA ASN A 677 -7.10 -11.85 33.86
C ASN A 677 -6.96 -11.77 32.33
N GLU A 678 -7.91 -11.11 31.66
CA GLU A 678 -7.87 -10.95 30.19
C GLU A 678 -6.71 -10.04 29.75
N SER A 679 -6.51 -8.92 30.44
CA SER A 679 -5.39 -8.03 30.15
C SER A 679 -4.04 -8.72 30.45
N ALA A 680 -3.93 -9.50 31.53
CA ALA A 680 -2.75 -10.31 31.81
C ALA A 680 -2.42 -11.28 30.67
N ALA A 681 -3.42 -12.00 30.15
CA ALA A 681 -3.23 -12.93 29.04
C ALA A 681 -2.68 -12.22 27.79
N ILE A 682 -3.21 -11.03 27.45
CA ILE A 682 -2.73 -10.24 26.32
C ILE A 682 -1.26 -9.83 26.50
N TYR A 683 -0.89 -9.27 27.65
CA TYR A 683 0.50 -8.84 27.88
C TYR A 683 1.49 -10.00 27.85
N LEU A 684 1.11 -11.15 28.41
CA LEU A 684 1.94 -12.35 28.37
C LEU A 684 2.08 -12.90 26.96
N ALA A 685 0.98 -12.90 26.17
CA ALA A 685 1.01 -13.31 24.77
C ALA A 685 1.91 -12.38 23.93
N LEU A 686 1.78 -11.06 24.08
CA LEU A 686 2.62 -10.09 23.37
C LEU A 686 4.11 -10.29 23.68
N SER A 687 4.47 -10.47 24.97
CA SER A 687 5.86 -10.70 25.37
C SER A 687 6.41 -12.06 24.88
N ALA A 688 5.57 -13.08 24.79
CA ALA A 688 5.95 -14.41 24.29
C ALA A 688 6.13 -14.45 22.78
N SER A 689 5.31 -13.70 22.03
CA SER A 689 5.30 -13.66 20.56
C SER A 689 6.32 -12.70 19.97
N VAL A 690 6.71 -11.63 20.66
CA VAL A 690 7.57 -10.57 20.12
C VAL A 690 9.00 -10.69 20.67
N LYS A 691 9.90 -11.28 19.88
CA LYS A 691 11.29 -11.59 20.25
C LYS A 691 12.31 -11.12 19.22
N THR A 692 12.02 -11.30 17.93
CA THR A 692 12.94 -10.97 16.84
C THR A 692 12.77 -9.53 16.37
N TYR A 693 13.71 -9.06 15.55
CA TYR A 693 13.68 -7.71 14.98
C TYR A 693 12.40 -7.48 14.17
N ASP A 694 12.06 -8.37 13.24
CA ASP A 694 10.88 -8.22 12.36
C ASP A 694 9.56 -8.29 13.15
N GLU A 695 9.51 -9.10 14.20
CA GLU A 695 8.36 -9.19 15.12
C GLU A 695 8.13 -7.88 15.89
N VAL A 696 9.21 -7.18 16.28
CA VAL A 696 9.11 -5.85 16.89
C VAL A 696 8.62 -4.83 15.87
N CYS A 697 9.12 -4.85 14.63
CA CYS A 697 8.60 -4.02 13.54
C CYS A 697 7.09 -4.23 13.34
N GLN A 698 6.63 -5.48 13.33
CA GLN A 698 5.20 -5.78 13.18
C GLN A 698 4.36 -5.19 14.32
N LEU A 699 4.83 -5.30 15.57
CA LEU A 699 4.15 -4.69 16.72
C LEU A 699 4.11 -3.15 16.62
N LEU A 700 5.20 -2.53 16.16
CA LEU A 700 5.28 -1.07 15.97
C LEU A 700 4.32 -0.55 14.89
N CYS A 701 4.11 -1.30 13.80
CA CYS A 701 3.11 -0.96 12.79
C CYS A 701 1.67 -0.89 13.35
N VAL A 702 1.37 -1.70 14.37
CA VAL A 702 0.05 -1.76 15.01
C VAL A 702 -0.16 -0.65 16.04
N ALA A 703 0.93 -0.14 16.61
CA ALA A 703 0.92 0.91 17.61
C ALA A 703 1.59 2.19 17.08
N PRO A 704 1.06 2.82 16.01
CA PRO A 704 1.64 4.05 15.47
C PRO A 704 1.53 5.19 16.49
N GLU A 705 2.36 6.22 16.29
CA GLU A 705 2.42 7.41 17.16
C GLU A 705 1.07 8.14 17.22
N SER A 706 0.32 8.15 16.10
CA SER A 706 -1.05 8.68 16.01
C SER A 706 -2.02 8.04 17.02
N ASN A 707 -1.81 6.76 17.35
CA ASN A 707 -2.63 5.97 18.26
C ASN A 707 -1.99 5.84 19.66
N ALA A 708 -1.27 6.87 20.08
CA ALA A 708 -0.56 6.96 21.37
C ALA A 708 0.65 6.01 21.51
N GLY A 709 1.12 5.42 20.41
CA GLY A 709 2.33 4.60 20.38
C GLY A 709 2.32 3.49 21.44
N LEU A 710 3.42 3.39 22.19
CA LEU A 710 3.59 2.36 23.23
C LEU A 710 2.79 2.60 24.52
N PHE A 711 1.96 3.63 24.59
CA PHE A 711 1.25 3.99 25.81
C PHE A 711 0.41 2.84 26.36
N TYR A 712 -0.46 2.25 25.53
CA TYR A 712 -1.34 1.16 25.97
C TYR A 712 -0.57 -0.11 26.34
N ILE A 713 0.53 -0.40 25.64
CA ILE A 713 1.43 -1.51 25.99
C ILE A 713 2.11 -1.25 27.35
N SER A 714 2.50 0.00 27.61
CA SER A 714 3.15 0.40 28.87
C SER A 714 2.23 0.33 30.10
N LEU A 715 0.91 0.29 29.92
CA LEU A 715 -0.03 0.15 31.03
C LEU A 715 0.12 -1.19 31.75
N GLY A 716 0.68 -2.21 31.10
CA GLY A 716 1.03 -3.50 31.73
C GLY A 716 2.01 -3.36 32.90
N LEU A 717 2.79 -2.28 32.96
CA LEU A 717 3.69 -1.97 34.09
C LEU A 717 2.95 -1.70 35.41
N PHE A 718 1.66 -1.35 35.33
CA PHE A 718 0.80 -1.06 36.49
C PHE A 718 -0.13 -2.22 36.85
N HIS A 719 0.00 -3.37 36.18
CA HIS A 719 -0.84 -4.53 36.42
C HIS A 719 -0.61 -5.11 37.83
N PRO A 720 -1.64 -5.60 38.55
CA PRO A 720 -1.49 -6.18 39.89
C PRO A 720 -0.58 -7.42 39.93
N ASP A 721 -0.60 -8.26 38.89
CA ASP A 721 0.27 -9.43 38.79
C ASP A 721 1.73 -9.04 38.47
N ALA A 722 2.67 -9.49 39.32
CA ALA A 722 4.10 -9.26 39.17
C ALA A 722 4.68 -9.92 37.91
N LYS A 723 4.14 -11.08 37.48
CA LYS A 723 4.60 -11.76 36.26
C LYS A 723 4.34 -10.92 35.02
N VAL A 724 3.15 -10.31 34.96
CA VAL A 724 2.77 -9.40 33.87
C VAL A 724 3.70 -8.18 33.84
N ARG A 725 3.95 -7.55 35.00
CA ARG A 725 4.88 -6.41 35.08
C ARG A 725 6.27 -6.78 34.57
N ALA A 726 6.79 -7.95 34.95
CA ALA A 726 8.09 -8.44 34.49
C ALA A 726 8.10 -8.70 32.97
N ALA A 727 7.06 -9.34 32.43
CA ALA A 727 6.93 -9.60 30.99
C ALA A 727 6.81 -8.32 30.16
N THR A 728 6.11 -7.30 30.67
CA THR A 728 6.04 -5.97 30.03
C THR A 728 7.38 -5.25 30.06
N VAL A 729 8.15 -5.35 31.15
CA VAL A 729 9.51 -4.81 31.21
C VAL A 729 10.40 -5.46 30.16
N GLU A 730 10.38 -6.79 30.05
CA GLU A 730 11.18 -7.53 29.06
C GLU A 730 10.80 -7.13 27.62
N LEU A 731 9.51 -7.01 27.32
CA LEU A 731 9.03 -6.55 26.02
C LEU A 731 9.55 -5.14 25.71
N LEU A 732 9.41 -4.18 26.64
CA LEU A 732 9.89 -2.81 26.45
C LEU A 732 11.41 -2.72 26.32
N GLU A 733 12.17 -3.58 27.00
CA GLU A 733 13.63 -3.66 26.82
C GLU A 733 14.03 -4.06 25.40
N ARG A 734 13.31 -5.02 24.80
CA ARG A 734 13.52 -5.38 23.40
C ARG A 734 13.23 -4.21 22.47
N MET A 735 12.18 -3.43 22.75
CA MET A 735 11.84 -2.24 21.96
C MET A 735 12.90 -1.14 22.09
N ILE A 736 13.47 -0.95 23.28
CA ILE A 736 14.56 0.02 23.51
C ILE A 736 15.82 -0.36 22.72
N GLY A 737 16.10 -1.66 22.57
CA GLY A 737 17.23 -2.17 21.79
C GLY A 737 17.00 -2.18 20.27
N HIS A 738 15.79 -1.88 19.81
CA HIS A 738 15.42 -1.90 18.39
C HIS A 738 15.66 -0.53 17.73
N GLU A 739 16.12 -0.53 16.48
CA GLU A 739 16.44 0.68 15.68
C GLU A 739 15.26 1.67 15.64
N ALA A 740 14.07 1.20 15.26
CA ALA A 740 12.85 2.02 15.31
C ALA A 740 12.26 2.18 16.73
N GLY A 741 12.32 1.14 17.58
CA GLY A 741 11.60 1.10 18.85
C GLY A 741 12.14 2.11 19.87
N ARG A 742 13.42 2.48 19.78
CA ARG A 742 14.02 3.54 20.61
C ARG A 742 13.33 4.89 20.44
N HIS A 743 12.84 5.22 19.25
CA HIS A 743 12.13 6.49 19.00
C HIS A 743 10.74 6.47 19.64
N PHE A 744 10.01 5.37 19.49
CA PHE A 744 8.72 5.15 20.17
C PHE A 744 8.87 5.20 21.70
N TRP A 745 9.94 4.60 22.23
CA TRP A 745 10.28 4.72 23.66
C TRP A 745 10.62 6.16 24.06
N ALA A 746 11.36 6.91 23.23
CA ALA A 746 11.71 8.29 23.50
C ALA A 746 10.47 9.18 23.65
N GLN A 747 9.42 8.93 22.87
CA GLN A 747 8.14 9.64 22.94
C GLN A 747 7.26 9.24 24.13
N LEU A 748 7.49 8.06 24.72
CA LEU A 748 6.73 7.60 25.87
C LEU A 748 6.83 8.58 27.06
N GLY A 749 5.69 8.86 27.69
CA GLY A 749 5.58 9.81 28.80
C GLY A 749 6.47 9.46 30.01
N ARG A 750 6.92 10.50 30.74
CA ARG A 750 7.79 10.33 31.93
C ARG A 750 7.20 9.40 32.99
N PHE A 751 5.88 9.43 33.15
CA PHE A 751 5.17 8.57 34.10
C PHE A 751 5.39 7.08 33.84
N ALA A 752 5.21 6.63 32.59
CA ALA A 752 5.43 5.25 32.21
C ALA A 752 6.91 4.85 32.30
N LYS A 753 7.83 5.76 31.93
CA LYS A 753 9.28 5.54 32.09
C LYS A 753 9.70 5.33 33.55
N LEU A 754 9.16 6.11 34.49
CA LEU A 754 9.43 5.92 35.91
C LEU A 754 8.90 4.58 36.43
N ALA A 755 7.70 4.18 35.99
CA ALA A 755 7.13 2.88 36.32
C ALA A 755 7.97 1.72 35.79
N PHE A 756 8.52 1.86 34.58
CA PHE A 756 9.44 0.89 34.00
C PHE A 756 10.69 0.69 34.87
N PHE A 757 11.37 1.77 35.27
CA PHE A 757 12.57 1.65 36.13
C PHE A 757 12.25 1.05 37.50
N ARG A 758 11.05 1.34 38.04
CA ARG A 758 10.57 0.73 39.29
C ARG A 758 10.33 -0.77 39.12
N ALA A 759 9.56 -1.17 38.10
CA ALA A 759 9.22 -2.56 37.83
C ALA A 759 10.47 -3.39 37.46
N LYS A 760 11.42 -2.81 36.72
CA LYS A 760 12.72 -3.43 36.42
C LYS A 760 13.52 -3.74 37.68
N ARG A 761 13.57 -2.81 38.63
CA ARG A 761 14.24 -3.02 39.93
C ARG A 761 13.55 -4.10 40.77
N GLU A 762 12.22 -4.16 40.72
CA GLU A 762 11.43 -5.20 41.40
C GLU A 762 11.71 -6.59 40.80
N SER A 763 11.75 -6.69 39.47
CA SER A 763 12.10 -7.92 38.75
C SER A 763 13.51 -8.43 39.11
N MET A 764 14.51 -7.53 39.11
CA MET A 764 15.89 -7.86 39.50
C MET A 764 16.02 -8.34 40.96
N LYS A 765 15.22 -7.77 41.88
CA LYS A 765 15.19 -8.23 43.28
C LYS A 765 14.52 -9.60 43.43
N GLY A 766 13.50 -9.87 42.62
CA GLY A 766 12.82 -11.17 42.61
C GLY A 766 13.72 -12.30 42.11
N SER A 767 14.59 -12.04 41.13
CA SER A 767 15.56 -13.03 40.63
C SER A 767 16.69 -13.33 41.61
N ASP A 768 17.07 -12.37 42.47
CA ASP A 768 18.18 -12.51 43.43
C ASP A 768 17.74 -13.21 44.75
N SER A 769 16.44 -13.30 45.01
CA SER A 769 15.87 -13.98 46.18
C SER A 769 15.54 -15.47 45.98
N GLY A 770 15.83 -16.03 44.80
CA GLY A 770 15.38 -17.37 44.38
C GLY A 770 16.41 -18.49 44.46
N ASP A 771 17.68 -18.21 44.78
CA ASP A 771 18.74 -19.23 44.83
C ASP A 771 19.58 -19.10 46.10
N SER A 772 19.12 -19.77 47.16
CA SER A 772 19.93 -20.06 48.34
C SER A 772 19.58 -21.50 48.75
N PRO A 773 20.50 -22.47 48.64
CA PRO A 773 20.25 -23.80 49.16
C PRO A 773 20.09 -23.68 50.67
N VAL A 774 18.91 -24.06 51.16
CA VAL A 774 18.65 -24.21 52.60
C VAL A 774 19.47 -25.42 53.09
N GLU A 775 20.69 -25.17 53.56
CA GLU A 775 21.38 -26.13 54.42
C GLU A 775 20.80 -26.04 55.83
N ASN A 776 20.11 -27.11 56.21
CA ASN A 776 19.73 -27.43 57.57
C ASN A 776 20.99 -27.57 58.45
N GLY A 777 21.22 -26.60 59.33
CA GLY A 777 22.22 -26.68 60.40
C GLY A 777 21.59 -26.52 61.77
N THR A 778 21.21 -27.64 62.39
CA THR A 778 20.94 -27.75 63.82
C THR A 778 22.26 -27.68 64.60
N GLY A 779 22.37 -26.81 65.61
CA GLY A 779 23.50 -26.90 66.57
C GLY A 779 23.83 -25.63 67.36
N LEU A 780 23.09 -25.41 68.45
CA LEU A 780 23.55 -24.98 69.79
C LEU A 780 24.84 -24.13 69.92
N GLY A 781 24.67 -22.87 70.37
CA GLY A 781 25.10 -22.47 71.72
C GLY A 781 26.49 -21.84 71.94
N LEU A 782 26.43 -20.62 72.51
CA LEU A 782 27.36 -19.97 73.47
C LEU A 782 28.48 -19.03 72.99
N ASP A 783 28.36 -17.80 73.55
CA ASP A 783 29.36 -16.82 73.98
C ASP A 783 30.24 -16.03 72.98
N ALA A 784 30.04 -14.70 72.91
CA ALA A 784 30.85 -13.74 73.67
C ALA A 784 30.63 -12.25 73.27
N ARG A 785 30.24 -11.45 74.28
CA ARG A 785 30.68 -10.07 74.63
C ARG A 785 30.97 -8.98 73.56
N VAL A 786 30.14 -7.92 73.62
CA VAL A 786 30.48 -6.51 73.95
C VAL A 786 31.72 -5.87 73.27
N ARG A 787 31.49 -4.89 72.38
CA ARG A 787 31.92 -3.49 72.63
C ARG A 787 31.26 -2.47 71.70
N ALA A 788 30.64 -1.48 72.33
CA ALA A 788 30.21 -0.22 71.74
C ALA A 788 31.40 0.69 71.41
N GLY A 789 31.24 1.51 70.37
CA GLY A 789 32.18 2.57 69.99
C GLY A 789 31.51 3.60 69.11
N MET A 790 30.74 4.51 69.72
CA MET A 790 30.35 5.80 69.14
C MET A 790 31.61 6.64 68.90
N GLY A 791 31.70 7.25 67.72
CA GLY A 791 32.70 8.24 67.38
C GLY A 791 32.24 9.08 66.19
N ARG A 792 31.55 10.19 66.48
CA ARG A 792 31.12 11.22 65.54
C ARG A 792 31.95 12.46 65.85
N ALA A 793 32.73 12.98 64.90
CA ALA A 793 33.07 14.41 64.72
C ALA A 793 34.16 14.55 63.65
N GLY A 794 33.93 15.46 62.69
CA GLY A 794 34.84 15.80 61.59
C GLY A 794 34.05 16.10 60.33
#